data_AF-A0A1F5JGE2-F1
#
_entry.id   AF-A0A1F5JGE2-F1
#
_cell.length_a   1.000
_cell.length_b   1.000
_cell.length_c   1.000
_cell.angle_alpha   90.00
_cell.angle_beta   90.00
_cell.angle_gamma   90.00
#
_symmetry.space_group_name_H-M   'P 1'
#
loop_
_entity.id
_entity.type
_entity.pdbx_description
1 polymer ?
#
loop_
_entity_poly.entity_id
_entity_poly.type
_entity_poly.pdbx_seq_one_letter_code
_entity_poly.pdbx_strand_id
1 'polypeptide(L)'
;MANPWMLIKNGRQVNFTPIFPSVFFLLDNFAQSQPEKEAVVFEDLDQNQTISISYAELFRLTKQAANFLKAELGNQTTFSYAFTNAPQILILNLAAMISGKIFVPLEVKRDSLEQKVYKLKTTEGKLLFVPTEDTEAKQLPKLIPGLKILALPALADFKKKLKNLPAEISDQTPLDKECLILFTSGTTSLPKGVRLTQKNLLANAEGIGQWLKFNKNDRFNIMMPLHHINAITFSLTTLLSGGTIILSSRYSKSHFWEILAKHRCTGASIVPTIAYDTLSEEESFERYKNRLAQVQRIQIGSAPVNPTVVEEFIAKYKIPLIQGYGQTETSLRSSGVPMELSGKQYQEAIKLNTIGTELRWTNVTVLRPNGQEAEEGEKGEICIRGPVITEGYLNNQSANREAFAYGWFHSGDLGYFKNLFGKKYFFLTSRITEIIKKGGVLISPLAIENALLKNYPQLKQVFVVGFPDPRLGEDIGFVSTADEKIVSYVLEDAKLSKIPNLSPYESPIAGLSLPPSELPKTSTGKVQRGQIKKRFAANLRANSLTITSSPDFNFRLIKPEETKVLKQAVKINNQAWGKNLVSSLNEFVNRATNGILIGAFDKQNKLQGTISALQMTEEGIKSGKKWAEITGNGTLETNNHQGNSILCVAISTLSRSNSKQSNRYPAKPKFSEQEFKKYLASDQDYVVRFHRKAKGGFSQGAKIIKILPHSRPEDKEALGFNLLMKYPTSQQKPKVNPTSSYGTQLIEAALLYAFYRHFKNVYVLTRPAQASNYFKRT
;
A
#
# COMPACT_ATOMS: atom_id res chain seq x y z
N MET A 1 -9.04 1.58 -40.82
CA MET A 1 -8.14 1.57 -39.64
C MET A 1 -8.18 0.19 -39.01
N ALA A 2 -7.04 -0.39 -38.65
CA ALA A 2 -7.00 -1.70 -38.01
C ALA A 2 -7.70 -1.65 -36.64
N ASN A 3 -8.48 -2.69 -36.33
CA ASN A 3 -9.20 -2.86 -35.08
C ASN A 3 -8.23 -3.40 -33.99
N PRO A 4 -8.30 -2.97 -32.71
CA PRO A 4 -7.43 -3.47 -31.63
C PRO A 4 -7.41 -5.00 -31.47
N TRP A 5 -8.50 -5.69 -31.80
CA TRP A 5 -8.60 -7.16 -31.72
C TRP A 5 -8.04 -7.88 -32.95
N MET A 6 -7.61 -7.15 -33.98
CA MET A 6 -7.02 -7.70 -35.19
C MET A 6 -5.56 -8.08 -34.97
N LEU A 7 -5.16 -9.27 -35.41
CA LEU A 7 -3.77 -9.70 -35.44
C LEU A 7 -3.23 -9.59 -36.86
N ILE A 8 -2.04 -8.99 -37.01
CA ILE A 8 -1.34 -8.88 -38.27
C ILE A 8 0.01 -9.58 -38.14
N LYS A 9 0.28 -10.56 -39.01
CA LYS A 9 1.58 -11.23 -39.09
C LYS A 9 2.06 -11.18 -40.53
N ASN A 10 3.30 -10.74 -40.74
CA ASN A 10 3.91 -10.62 -42.08
C ASN A 10 3.02 -9.86 -43.08
N GLY A 11 2.41 -8.75 -42.63
CA GLY A 11 1.54 -7.90 -43.46
C GLY A 11 0.15 -8.47 -43.77
N ARG A 12 -0.23 -9.63 -43.21
CA ARG A 12 -1.54 -10.25 -43.43
C ARG A 12 -2.33 -10.35 -42.14
N GLN A 13 -3.65 -10.14 -42.22
CA GLN A 13 -4.55 -10.40 -41.10
C GLN A 13 -4.58 -11.92 -40.83
N VAL A 14 -4.41 -12.28 -39.56
CA VAL A 14 -4.51 -13.66 -39.08
C VAL A 14 -5.69 -13.74 -38.13
N ASN A 15 -6.65 -14.62 -38.43
CA ASN A 15 -7.75 -14.88 -37.53
C ASN A 15 -7.36 -15.97 -36.54
N PHE A 16 -7.75 -15.78 -35.28
CA PHE A 16 -7.55 -16.79 -34.25
C PHE A 16 -8.60 -17.89 -34.38
N THR A 17 -8.13 -19.11 -34.58
CA THR A 17 -8.91 -20.34 -34.46
C THR A 17 -8.28 -21.14 -33.33
N PRO A 18 -9.00 -21.38 -32.22
CA PRO A 18 -8.42 -22.10 -31.09
C PRO A 18 -8.17 -23.57 -31.44
N ILE A 19 -7.21 -24.19 -30.74
CA ILE A 19 -6.91 -25.64 -30.85
C ILE A 19 -8.15 -26.48 -30.53
N PHE A 20 -8.93 -26.06 -29.53
CA PHE A 20 -10.23 -26.66 -29.20
C PHE A 20 -11.34 -25.61 -29.36
N PRO A 21 -12.52 -26.00 -29.89
CA PRO A 21 -13.63 -25.05 -30.10
C PRO A 21 -14.12 -24.34 -28.81
N SER A 22 -13.90 -24.94 -27.65
CA SER A 22 -14.20 -24.35 -26.34
C SER A 22 -13.49 -25.09 -25.21
N VAL A 23 -13.63 -24.59 -23.98
CA VAL A 23 -13.17 -25.29 -22.77
C VAL A 23 -13.89 -26.63 -22.58
N PHE A 24 -15.13 -26.78 -23.05
CA PHE A 24 -15.85 -28.06 -22.99
C PHE A 24 -15.13 -29.12 -23.82
N PHE A 25 -14.87 -28.83 -25.09
CA PHE A 25 -14.20 -29.79 -25.99
C PHE A 25 -12.76 -30.08 -25.57
N LEU A 26 -12.07 -29.09 -24.98
CA LEU A 26 -10.77 -29.29 -24.35
C LEU A 26 -10.84 -30.37 -23.25
N LEU A 27 -11.77 -30.22 -22.32
CA LEU A 27 -11.90 -31.15 -21.19
C LEU A 27 -12.41 -32.52 -21.64
N ASP A 28 -13.36 -32.56 -22.58
CA ASP A 28 -13.89 -33.81 -23.15
C ASP A 28 -12.79 -34.63 -23.83
N ASN A 29 -11.97 -33.99 -24.69
CA ASN A 29 -10.86 -34.65 -25.37
C ASN A 29 -9.90 -35.35 -24.40
N PHE A 30 -9.49 -34.69 -23.31
CA PHE A 30 -8.57 -35.28 -22.34
C PHE A 30 -9.26 -36.24 -21.37
N ALA A 31 -10.54 -36.04 -21.06
CA ALA A 31 -11.34 -37.01 -20.30
C ALA A 31 -11.48 -38.35 -21.06
N GLN A 32 -11.57 -38.32 -22.39
CA GLN A 32 -11.64 -39.52 -23.22
C GLN A 32 -10.26 -40.15 -23.49
N SER A 33 -9.27 -39.33 -23.85
CA SER A 33 -7.95 -39.85 -24.26
C SER A 33 -7.01 -40.17 -23.10
N GLN A 34 -7.17 -39.52 -21.94
CA GLN A 34 -6.30 -39.64 -20.76
C GLN A 34 -7.11 -39.60 -19.44
N PRO A 35 -8.14 -40.46 -19.27
CA PRO A 35 -9.14 -40.35 -18.19
C PRO A 35 -8.53 -40.33 -16.78
N GLU A 36 -7.57 -41.21 -16.52
CA GLU A 36 -6.94 -41.40 -15.20
C GLU A 36 -5.77 -40.46 -14.92
N LYS A 37 -5.34 -39.69 -15.92
CA LYS A 37 -4.24 -38.76 -15.74
C LYS A 37 -4.67 -37.61 -14.82
N GLU A 38 -3.79 -37.24 -13.91
CA GLU A 38 -4.00 -36.09 -13.03
C GLU A 38 -4.13 -34.80 -13.86
N ALA A 39 -5.29 -34.15 -13.75
CA ALA A 39 -5.51 -32.81 -14.29
C ALA A 39 -5.15 -31.74 -13.26
N VAL A 40 -5.49 -31.99 -11.99
CA VAL A 40 -5.25 -31.07 -10.87
C VAL A 40 -4.73 -31.87 -9.67
N VAL A 41 -3.62 -31.42 -9.11
CA VAL A 41 -3.14 -31.80 -7.78
C VAL A 41 -3.16 -30.55 -6.91
N PHE A 42 -3.91 -30.60 -5.81
CA PHE A 42 -4.05 -29.52 -4.86
C PHE A 42 -3.29 -29.83 -3.58
N GLU A 43 -2.36 -28.94 -3.24
CA GLU A 43 -1.64 -28.94 -1.97
C GLU A 43 -2.27 -27.93 -1.01
N ASP A 44 -3.02 -28.44 -0.04
CA ASP A 44 -3.57 -27.66 1.06
C ASP A 44 -2.52 -27.53 2.16
N LEU A 45 -1.83 -26.38 2.18
CA LEU A 45 -0.81 -26.10 3.18
C LEU A 45 -1.37 -25.78 4.56
N ASP A 46 -2.67 -25.54 4.67
CA ASP A 46 -3.31 -25.19 5.94
C ASP A 46 -3.87 -26.45 6.61
N GLN A 47 -4.27 -27.46 5.83
CA GLN A 47 -4.71 -28.78 6.33
C GLN A 47 -3.67 -29.89 6.19
N ASN A 48 -2.49 -29.58 5.61
CA ASN A 48 -1.45 -30.54 5.27
C ASN A 48 -1.98 -31.74 4.47
N GLN A 49 -2.82 -31.46 3.48
CA GLN A 49 -3.50 -32.47 2.67
C GLN A 49 -3.14 -32.30 1.18
N THR A 50 -2.92 -33.42 0.49
CA THR A 50 -2.84 -33.46 -0.97
C THR A 50 -4.11 -34.08 -1.54
N ILE A 51 -4.71 -33.43 -2.54
CA ILE A 51 -5.88 -33.94 -3.26
C ILE A 51 -5.55 -34.03 -4.75
N SER A 52 -5.86 -35.16 -5.39
CA SER A 52 -5.70 -35.33 -6.83
C SER A 52 -7.06 -35.48 -7.51
N ILE A 53 -7.20 -34.90 -8.71
CA ILE A 53 -8.38 -34.97 -9.56
C ILE A 53 -7.92 -35.33 -10.97
N SER A 54 -8.42 -36.44 -11.50
CA SER A 54 -8.13 -36.89 -12.87
C SER A 54 -8.86 -36.06 -13.92
N TYR A 55 -8.48 -36.16 -15.19
CA TYR A 55 -9.19 -35.49 -16.29
C TYR A 55 -10.66 -35.94 -16.40
N ALA A 56 -10.93 -37.24 -16.27
CA ALA A 56 -12.31 -37.76 -16.28
C ALA A 56 -13.12 -37.20 -15.10
N GLU A 57 -12.53 -37.15 -13.90
CA GLU A 57 -13.21 -36.60 -12.74
C GLU A 57 -13.42 -35.09 -12.87
N LEU A 58 -12.41 -34.34 -13.32
CA LEU A 58 -12.49 -32.89 -13.52
C LEU A 58 -13.62 -32.53 -14.49
N PHE A 59 -13.71 -33.23 -15.62
CA PHE A 59 -14.75 -32.95 -16.61
C PHE A 59 -16.14 -33.28 -16.06
N ARG A 60 -16.30 -34.43 -15.39
CA ARG A 60 -17.56 -34.81 -14.73
C ARG A 60 -17.99 -33.76 -13.70
N LEU A 61 -17.09 -33.34 -12.82
CA LEU A 61 -17.37 -32.32 -11.80
C LEU A 61 -17.68 -30.96 -12.43
N THR A 62 -17.01 -30.59 -13.52
CA THR A 62 -17.26 -29.34 -14.24
C THR A 62 -18.68 -29.32 -14.81
N LYS A 63 -19.13 -30.40 -15.44
CA LYS A 63 -20.51 -30.52 -15.96
C LYS A 63 -21.57 -30.48 -14.85
N GLN A 64 -21.33 -31.18 -13.74
CA GLN A 64 -22.23 -31.12 -12.58
C GLN A 64 -22.26 -29.73 -11.94
N ALA A 65 -21.11 -29.08 -11.81
CA ALA A 65 -21.00 -27.72 -11.29
C ALA A 65 -21.65 -26.69 -12.23
N ALA A 66 -21.66 -26.93 -13.54
CA ALA A 66 -22.37 -26.08 -14.50
C ALA A 66 -23.90 -26.16 -14.28
N ASN A 67 -24.44 -27.37 -14.08
CA ASN A 67 -25.85 -27.56 -13.72
C ASN A 67 -26.18 -27.02 -12.32
N PHE A 68 -25.25 -27.11 -11.37
CA PHE A 68 -25.34 -26.48 -10.07
C PHE A 68 -25.46 -24.95 -10.19
N LEU A 69 -24.57 -24.31 -10.95
CA LEU A 69 -24.62 -22.86 -11.19
C LEU A 69 -25.92 -22.45 -11.88
N LYS A 70 -26.40 -23.22 -12.85
CA LYS A 70 -27.68 -22.97 -13.53
C LYS A 70 -28.85 -22.97 -12.53
N ALA A 71 -28.90 -23.95 -11.63
CA ALA A 71 -29.93 -24.03 -10.60
C ALA A 71 -29.84 -22.88 -9.58
N GLU A 72 -28.63 -22.54 -9.13
CA GLU A 72 -28.43 -21.52 -8.09
C GLU A 72 -28.62 -20.09 -8.60
N LEU A 73 -28.30 -19.81 -9.87
CA LEU A 73 -28.40 -18.49 -10.49
C LEU A 73 -29.76 -18.23 -11.15
N GLY A 74 -30.47 -19.28 -11.58
CA GLY A 74 -31.65 -19.14 -12.43
C GLY A 74 -31.33 -18.29 -13.68
N ASN A 75 -32.08 -17.19 -13.86
CA ASN A 75 -31.91 -16.26 -14.98
C ASN A 75 -30.68 -15.33 -14.85
N GLN A 76 -30.00 -15.31 -13.69
CA GLN A 76 -28.80 -14.51 -13.52
C GLN A 76 -27.61 -15.12 -14.29
N THR A 77 -26.73 -14.27 -14.82
CA THR A 77 -25.55 -14.67 -15.59
C THR A 77 -24.27 -14.63 -14.76
N THR A 78 -24.24 -13.81 -13.71
CA THR A 78 -23.02 -13.51 -12.96
C THR A 78 -23.03 -14.10 -11.56
N PHE A 79 -21.92 -14.70 -11.14
CA PHE A 79 -21.64 -15.02 -9.74
C PHE A 79 -20.26 -14.52 -9.32
N SER A 80 -20.08 -14.35 -8.02
CA SER A 80 -18.81 -13.96 -7.42
C SER A 80 -18.32 -15.02 -6.43
N TYR A 81 -17.03 -15.01 -6.14
CA TYR A 81 -16.48 -15.72 -5.00
C TYR A 81 -15.45 -14.87 -4.28
N ALA A 82 -15.43 -14.95 -2.96
CA ALA A 82 -14.37 -14.40 -2.12
C ALA A 82 -13.67 -15.57 -1.44
N PHE A 83 -12.71 -16.19 -2.11
CA PHE A 83 -12.09 -17.45 -1.68
C PHE A 83 -10.59 -17.46 -1.95
N THR A 84 -9.84 -18.22 -1.15
CA THR A 84 -8.45 -18.58 -1.46
C THR A 84 -8.38 -19.63 -2.58
N ASN A 85 -7.19 -20.08 -2.95
CA ASN A 85 -7.08 -21.16 -3.93
C ASN A 85 -7.70 -22.44 -3.36
N ALA A 86 -8.65 -23.00 -4.10
CA ALA A 86 -9.26 -24.28 -3.79
C ALA A 86 -9.73 -24.98 -5.08
N PRO A 87 -9.73 -26.32 -5.15
CA PRO A 87 -10.14 -27.04 -6.35
C PRO A 87 -11.57 -26.73 -6.80
N GLN A 88 -12.49 -26.58 -5.85
CA GLN A 88 -13.88 -26.24 -6.12
C GLN A 88 -14.03 -24.87 -6.80
N ILE A 89 -13.13 -23.91 -6.57
CA ILE A 89 -13.13 -22.62 -7.27
C ILE A 89 -12.70 -22.79 -8.72
N LEU A 90 -11.65 -23.58 -8.98
CA LEU A 90 -11.24 -23.91 -10.34
C LEU A 90 -12.36 -24.63 -11.11
N ILE A 91 -13.04 -25.58 -10.46
CA ILE A 91 -14.20 -26.30 -11.01
C ILE A 91 -15.34 -25.32 -11.34
N LEU A 92 -15.68 -24.39 -10.45
CA LEU A 92 -16.70 -23.37 -10.70
C LEU A 92 -16.32 -22.43 -11.86
N ASN A 93 -15.04 -22.07 -12.00
CA ASN A 93 -14.58 -21.23 -13.11
C ASN A 93 -14.71 -21.95 -14.46
N LEU A 94 -14.30 -23.22 -14.53
CA LEU A 94 -14.47 -24.04 -15.73
C LEU A 94 -15.96 -24.28 -16.03
N ALA A 95 -16.77 -24.51 -14.99
CA ALA A 95 -18.21 -24.67 -15.11
C ALA A 95 -18.88 -23.42 -15.68
N ALA A 96 -18.43 -22.23 -15.26
CA ALA A 96 -18.91 -20.97 -15.77
C ALA A 96 -18.62 -20.83 -17.28
N MET A 97 -17.41 -21.18 -17.71
CA MET A 97 -17.01 -21.15 -19.12
C MET A 97 -17.91 -22.06 -19.97
N ILE A 98 -18.14 -23.31 -19.55
CA ILE A 98 -18.95 -24.26 -20.35
C ILE A 98 -20.47 -24.06 -20.24
N SER A 99 -20.95 -23.18 -19.35
CA SER A 99 -22.38 -22.86 -19.17
C SER A 99 -22.73 -21.42 -19.54
N GLY A 100 -21.77 -20.67 -20.09
CA GLY A 100 -21.94 -19.27 -20.46
C GLY A 100 -22.31 -18.37 -19.29
N LYS A 101 -21.83 -18.68 -18.08
CA LYS A 101 -21.92 -17.82 -16.89
C LYS A 101 -20.65 -16.99 -16.75
N ILE A 102 -20.76 -15.86 -16.05
CA ILE A 102 -19.68 -14.92 -15.80
C ILE A 102 -19.26 -15.05 -14.35
N PHE A 103 -17.97 -15.33 -14.10
CA PHE A 103 -17.44 -15.36 -12.75
C PHE A 103 -16.66 -14.08 -12.44
N VAL A 104 -16.84 -13.57 -11.21
CA VAL A 104 -16.27 -12.32 -10.72
C VAL A 104 -15.51 -12.60 -9.43
N PRO A 105 -14.21 -12.89 -9.52
CA PRO A 105 -13.40 -13.14 -8.33
C PRO A 105 -13.23 -11.87 -7.48
N LEU A 106 -13.37 -12.01 -6.16
CA LEU A 106 -13.12 -10.97 -5.16
C LEU A 106 -11.86 -11.31 -4.35
N GLU A 107 -11.04 -10.30 -4.04
CA GLU A 107 -9.79 -10.48 -3.31
C GLU A 107 -10.06 -10.49 -1.80
N VAL A 108 -9.94 -11.66 -1.16
CA VAL A 108 -10.28 -11.86 0.26
C VAL A 108 -9.55 -10.91 1.21
N LYS A 109 -8.24 -10.71 0.99
CA LYS A 109 -7.37 -9.97 1.93
C LYS A 109 -7.38 -8.45 1.73
N ARG A 110 -7.59 -7.99 0.49
CA ARG A 110 -7.39 -6.59 0.12
C ARG A 110 -8.70 -5.84 -0.06
N ASP A 111 -9.71 -6.51 -0.59
CA ASP A 111 -10.99 -5.83 -0.80
C ASP A 111 -11.60 -5.49 0.55
N SER A 112 -11.75 -4.20 0.82
CA SER A 112 -12.57 -3.74 1.93
C SER A 112 -14.03 -4.13 1.68
N LEU A 113 -14.84 -4.12 2.74
CA LEU A 113 -16.29 -4.29 2.63
C LEU A 113 -16.90 -3.35 1.57
N GLU A 114 -16.47 -2.08 1.54
CA GLU A 114 -16.90 -1.09 0.55
C GLU A 114 -16.51 -1.50 -0.89
N GLN A 115 -15.28 -2.01 -1.08
CA GLN A 115 -14.83 -2.48 -2.38
C GLN A 115 -15.60 -3.73 -2.83
N LYS A 116 -15.88 -4.67 -1.93
CA LYS A 116 -16.71 -5.85 -2.21
C LYS A 116 -18.12 -5.41 -2.64
N VAL A 117 -18.73 -4.47 -1.91
CA VAL A 117 -20.05 -3.92 -2.25
C VAL A 117 -20.05 -3.22 -3.60
N TYR A 118 -19.06 -2.37 -3.86
CA TYR A 118 -18.91 -1.69 -5.15
C TYR A 118 -18.80 -2.69 -6.30
N LYS A 119 -17.93 -3.70 -6.18
CA LYS A 119 -17.73 -4.71 -7.23
C LYS A 119 -19.00 -5.50 -7.50
N LEU A 120 -19.65 -6.02 -6.45
CA LEU A 120 -20.89 -6.78 -6.55
C LEU A 120 -22.03 -5.96 -7.19
N LYS A 121 -22.18 -4.69 -6.80
CA LYS A 121 -23.17 -3.79 -7.43
C LYS A 121 -22.84 -3.50 -8.89
N THR A 122 -21.57 -3.24 -9.20
CA THR A 122 -21.12 -2.90 -10.56
C THR A 122 -21.33 -4.06 -11.53
N THR A 123 -21.18 -5.31 -11.08
CA THR A 123 -21.41 -6.51 -11.89
C THR A 123 -22.82 -7.08 -11.76
N GLU A 124 -23.72 -6.39 -11.05
CA GLU A 124 -25.07 -6.88 -10.74
C GLU A 124 -25.06 -8.29 -10.14
N GLY A 125 -24.02 -8.63 -9.38
CA GLY A 125 -23.79 -9.96 -8.83
C GLY A 125 -24.79 -10.28 -7.72
N LYS A 126 -25.62 -11.31 -7.93
CA LYS A 126 -26.65 -11.75 -6.96
C LYS A 126 -26.30 -13.07 -6.25
N LEU A 127 -25.18 -13.70 -6.60
CA LEU A 127 -24.69 -14.90 -5.95
C LEU A 127 -23.23 -14.73 -5.56
N LEU A 128 -22.91 -14.95 -4.28
CA LEU A 128 -21.56 -14.89 -3.75
C LEU A 128 -21.21 -16.21 -3.03
N PHE A 129 -20.16 -16.88 -3.47
CA PHE A 129 -19.56 -18.00 -2.77
C PHE A 129 -18.49 -17.54 -1.78
N VAL A 130 -18.55 -18.05 -0.55
CA VAL A 130 -17.62 -17.73 0.54
C VAL A 130 -17.20 -18.98 1.30
N PRO A 131 -16.10 -18.96 2.08
CA PRO A 131 -15.79 -20.01 3.03
C PRO A 131 -16.93 -20.25 4.03
N THR A 132 -17.04 -21.46 4.57
CA THR A 132 -18.10 -21.83 5.54
C THR A 132 -18.15 -20.89 6.76
N GLU A 133 -17.02 -20.30 7.13
CA GLU A 133 -16.88 -19.41 8.29
C GLU A 133 -16.43 -17.99 7.90
N ASP A 134 -17.16 -17.32 7.00
CA ASP A 134 -16.92 -15.91 6.66
C ASP A 134 -17.83 -14.97 7.47
N THR A 135 -17.27 -14.29 8.47
CA THR A 135 -17.99 -13.34 9.33
C THR A 135 -18.25 -11.99 8.65
N GLU A 136 -17.41 -11.57 7.70
CA GLU A 136 -17.58 -10.32 6.95
C GLU A 136 -18.72 -10.47 5.94
N ALA A 137 -18.82 -11.64 5.31
CA ALA A 137 -19.89 -11.96 4.37
C ALA A 137 -21.30 -11.80 4.97
N LYS A 138 -21.47 -12.01 6.28
CA LYS A 138 -22.75 -11.81 6.99
C LYS A 138 -23.27 -10.37 6.93
N GLN A 139 -22.40 -9.39 6.64
CA GLN A 139 -22.78 -7.97 6.53
C GLN A 139 -23.28 -7.60 5.13
N LEU A 140 -22.84 -8.33 4.08
CA LEU A 140 -23.10 -8.00 2.69
C LEU A 140 -24.60 -7.99 2.30
N PRO A 141 -25.46 -8.93 2.76
CA PRO A 141 -26.88 -8.92 2.41
C PRO A 141 -27.63 -7.69 2.92
N LYS A 142 -27.15 -7.08 4.02
CA LYS A 142 -27.70 -5.82 4.54
C LYS A 142 -27.37 -4.62 3.64
N LEU A 143 -26.27 -4.68 2.90
CA LEU A 143 -25.76 -3.61 2.03
C LEU A 143 -26.16 -3.81 0.55
N ILE A 144 -26.53 -5.05 0.19
CA ILE A 144 -26.93 -5.46 -1.16
C ILE A 144 -28.20 -6.33 -1.05
N PRO A 145 -29.39 -5.71 -1.11
CA PRO A 145 -30.65 -6.45 -1.09
C PRO A 145 -30.72 -7.50 -2.21
N GLY A 146 -31.14 -8.72 -1.87
CA GLY A 146 -31.26 -9.83 -2.83
C GLY A 146 -29.95 -10.57 -3.14
N LEU A 147 -28.83 -10.23 -2.49
CA LEU A 147 -27.61 -11.02 -2.58
C LEU A 147 -27.77 -12.37 -1.86
N LYS A 148 -27.70 -13.45 -2.62
CA LYS A 148 -27.62 -14.82 -2.11
C LYS A 148 -26.16 -15.14 -1.78
N ILE A 149 -25.91 -15.56 -0.55
CA ILE A 149 -24.59 -16.01 -0.10
C ILE A 149 -24.63 -17.51 0.13
N LEU A 150 -23.73 -18.24 -0.51
CA LEU A 150 -23.57 -19.67 -0.32
C LEU A 150 -22.18 -19.98 0.24
N ALA A 151 -22.17 -20.65 1.39
CA ALA A 151 -20.95 -21.29 1.88
C ALA A 151 -20.54 -22.39 0.91
N LEU A 152 -19.30 -22.35 0.44
CA LEU A 152 -18.72 -23.37 -0.42
C LEU A 152 -17.89 -24.32 0.46
N PRO A 153 -18.34 -25.58 0.65
CA PRO A 153 -17.67 -26.51 1.55
C PRO A 153 -16.35 -27.03 0.96
N ALA A 154 -15.61 -27.80 1.75
CA ALA A 154 -14.44 -28.54 1.27
C ALA A 154 -14.81 -29.45 0.10
N LEU A 155 -13.82 -29.78 -0.74
CA LEU A 155 -14.07 -30.49 -2.00
C LEU A 155 -14.85 -31.79 -1.82
N ALA A 156 -14.57 -32.59 -0.78
CA ALA A 156 -15.25 -33.86 -0.54
C ALA A 156 -16.78 -33.68 -0.38
N ASP A 157 -17.21 -32.69 0.39
CA ASP A 157 -18.63 -32.40 0.59
C ASP A 157 -19.24 -31.67 -0.60
N PHE A 158 -18.45 -30.85 -1.30
CA PHE A 158 -18.88 -30.28 -2.57
C PHE A 158 -19.16 -31.36 -3.63
N LYS A 159 -18.30 -32.39 -3.74
CA LYS A 159 -18.52 -33.56 -4.59
C LYS A 159 -19.83 -34.28 -4.22
N LYS A 160 -20.13 -34.45 -2.92
CA LYS A 160 -21.42 -35.02 -2.47
C LYS A 160 -22.60 -34.17 -2.91
N LYS A 161 -22.51 -32.84 -2.76
CA LYS A 161 -23.56 -31.90 -3.20
C LYS A 161 -23.80 -31.97 -4.71
N LEU A 162 -22.76 -32.19 -5.50
CA LEU A 162 -22.84 -32.31 -6.96
C LEU A 162 -23.31 -33.70 -7.44
N LYS A 163 -23.22 -34.75 -6.61
CA LYS A 163 -23.38 -36.15 -7.01
C LYS A 163 -24.68 -36.43 -7.78
N ASN A 164 -25.78 -35.84 -7.35
CA ASN A 164 -27.12 -36.08 -7.92
C ASN A 164 -27.47 -35.15 -9.09
N LEU A 165 -26.60 -34.19 -9.43
CA LEU A 165 -26.82 -33.33 -10.58
C LEU A 165 -26.39 -34.05 -11.87
N PRO A 166 -27.12 -33.86 -12.98
CA PRO A 166 -26.76 -34.47 -14.25
C PRO A 166 -25.38 -34.00 -14.70
N ALA A 167 -24.60 -34.92 -15.28
CA ALA A 167 -23.31 -34.63 -15.88
C ALA A 167 -23.44 -34.45 -17.41
N GLU A 168 -24.58 -33.93 -17.86
CA GLU A 168 -24.90 -33.65 -19.25
C GLU A 168 -25.10 -32.14 -19.43
N ILE A 169 -24.43 -31.58 -20.43
CA ILE A 169 -24.58 -30.19 -20.86
C ILE A 169 -24.24 -30.13 -22.34
N SER A 170 -25.06 -29.44 -23.12
CA SER A 170 -24.73 -29.09 -24.50
C SER A 170 -23.96 -27.78 -24.46
N ASP A 171 -22.68 -27.79 -24.86
CA ASP A 171 -21.94 -26.54 -24.97
C ASP A 171 -22.39 -25.78 -26.22
N GLN A 172 -23.12 -24.71 -25.99
CA GLN A 172 -23.58 -23.76 -27.01
C GLN A 172 -22.99 -22.36 -26.74
N THR A 173 -21.96 -22.26 -25.91
CA THR A 173 -21.43 -20.96 -25.47
C THR A 173 -20.52 -20.39 -26.55
N PRO A 174 -20.84 -19.23 -27.15
CA PRO A 174 -19.95 -18.60 -28.11
C PRO A 174 -18.62 -18.22 -27.45
N LEU A 175 -17.50 -18.39 -28.15
CA LEU A 175 -16.17 -18.05 -27.63
C LEU A 175 -16.00 -16.56 -27.30
N ASP A 176 -16.69 -15.69 -28.04
CA ASP A 176 -16.72 -14.24 -27.83
C ASP A 176 -17.67 -13.85 -26.68
N LYS A 177 -18.36 -14.81 -26.03
CA LYS A 177 -19.15 -14.51 -24.83
C LYS A 177 -18.23 -14.23 -23.65
N GLU A 178 -18.51 -13.14 -22.94
CA GLU A 178 -17.86 -12.83 -21.67
C GLU A 178 -18.03 -13.99 -20.68
N CYS A 179 -16.93 -14.39 -20.03
CA CYS A 179 -16.94 -15.42 -19.00
C CYS A 179 -16.27 -14.97 -17.69
N LEU A 180 -15.51 -13.87 -17.72
CA LEU A 180 -14.74 -13.39 -16.58
C LEU A 180 -14.76 -11.87 -16.51
N ILE A 181 -15.04 -11.33 -15.32
CA ILE A 181 -14.81 -9.92 -15.00
C ILE A 181 -13.79 -9.83 -13.88
N LEU A 182 -12.63 -9.22 -14.16
CA LEU A 182 -11.57 -9.01 -13.18
C LEU A 182 -11.41 -7.53 -12.86
N PHE A 183 -11.43 -7.19 -11.58
CA PHE A 183 -11.23 -5.81 -11.15
C PHE A 183 -9.75 -5.48 -10.98
N THR A 184 -9.28 -4.44 -11.66
CA THR A 184 -7.95 -3.86 -11.47
C THR A 184 -8.04 -2.64 -10.55
N SER A 185 -7.01 -2.38 -9.74
CA SER A 185 -6.88 -1.11 -9.02
C SER A 185 -6.61 -0.02 -10.05
N GLY A 186 -7.68 0.63 -10.54
CA GLY A 186 -7.58 1.76 -11.44
C GLY A 186 -6.77 2.91 -10.82
N THR A 187 -6.40 3.86 -11.67
CA THR A 187 -5.82 5.15 -11.26
C THR A 187 -6.82 6.03 -10.51
N THR A 188 -8.11 5.80 -10.75
CA THR A 188 -9.25 6.31 -10.00
C THR A 188 -9.36 5.60 -8.66
N SER A 189 -9.90 6.26 -7.63
CA SER A 189 -10.11 5.66 -6.30
C SER A 189 -10.90 4.35 -6.32
N LEU A 190 -11.69 4.10 -7.37
CA LEU A 190 -12.50 2.90 -7.55
C LEU A 190 -11.90 1.92 -8.58
N PRO A 191 -11.93 0.59 -8.31
CA PRO A 191 -11.48 -0.44 -9.25
C PRO A 191 -12.24 -0.45 -10.59
N LYS A 192 -11.55 -0.78 -11.68
CA LYS A 192 -12.15 -0.93 -13.04
C LYS A 192 -12.35 -2.41 -13.35
N GLY A 193 -13.52 -2.81 -13.83
CA GLY A 193 -13.81 -4.21 -14.18
C GLY A 193 -13.43 -4.51 -15.62
N VAL A 194 -12.42 -5.36 -15.85
CA VAL A 194 -11.97 -5.82 -17.18
C VAL A 194 -12.81 -7.01 -17.61
N ARG A 195 -13.42 -6.95 -18.81
CA ARG A 195 -14.29 -8.00 -19.34
C ARG A 195 -13.50 -8.92 -20.26
N LEU A 196 -13.49 -10.22 -19.98
CA LEU A 196 -12.72 -11.21 -20.71
C LEU A 196 -13.62 -12.35 -21.21
N THR A 197 -13.39 -12.74 -22.45
CA THR A 197 -14.09 -13.83 -23.14
C THR A 197 -13.26 -15.10 -23.13
N GLN A 198 -13.88 -16.25 -23.44
CA GLN A 198 -13.12 -17.50 -23.61
C GLN A 198 -12.09 -17.39 -24.72
N LYS A 199 -12.42 -16.69 -25.81
CA LYS A 199 -11.49 -16.43 -26.91
C LYS A 199 -10.24 -15.71 -26.46
N ASN A 200 -10.37 -14.66 -25.64
CA ASN A 200 -9.22 -13.92 -25.15
C ASN A 200 -8.30 -14.83 -24.33
N LEU A 201 -8.89 -15.63 -23.43
CA LEU A 201 -8.17 -16.53 -22.53
C LEU A 201 -7.50 -17.69 -23.27
N LEU A 202 -8.20 -18.34 -24.21
CA LEU A 202 -7.66 -19.44 -25.00
C LEU A 202 -6.54 -18.96 -25.94
N ALA A 203 -6.72 -17.82 -26.60
CA ALA A 203 -5.66 -17.22 -27.42
C ALA A 203 -4.41 -16.91 -26.58
N ASN A 204 -4.58 -16.38 -25.36
CA ASN A 204 -3.42 -16.13 -24.51
C ASN A 204 -2.77 -17.43 -24.02
N ALA A 205 -3.58 -18.40 -23.61
CA ALA A 205 -3.12 -19.71 -23.15
C ALA A 205 -2.31 -20.44 -24.23
N GLU A 206 -2.74 -20.40 -25.49
CA GLU A 206 -1.98 -20.94 -26.62
C GLU A 206 -0.65 -20.21 -26.83
N GLY A 207 -0.68 -18.88 -26.80
CA GLY A 207 0.52 -18.05 -26.96
C GLY A 207 1.56 -18.33 -25.87
N ILE A 208 1.12 -18.47 -24.62
CA ILE A 208 1.96 -18.84 -23.48
C ILE A 208 2.46 -20.28 -23.61
N GLY A 209 1.58 -21.22 -23.98
CA GLY A 209 1.92 -22.63 -24.15
C GLY A 209 3.05 -22.81 -25.16
N GLN A 210 2.99 -22.11 -26.29
CA GLN A 210 4.08 -22.11 -27.27
C GLN A 210 5.34 -21.40 -26.75
N TRP A 211 5.19 -20.20 -26.18
CA TRP A 211 6.32 -19.41 -25.67
C TRP A 211 7.15 -20.17 -24.63
N LEU A 212 6.46 -20.83 -23.70
CA LEU A 212 7.07 -21.57 -22.61
C LEU A 212 7.21 -23.07 -22.93
N LYS A 213 6.95 -23.50 -24.17
CA LYS A 213 7.11 -24.89 -24.62
C LYS A 213 6.35 -25.91 -23.76
N PHE A 214 5.13 -25.57 -23.35
CA PHE A 214 4.26 -26.51 -22.65
C PHE A 214 3.94 -27.72 -23.53
N ASN A 215 3.80 -28.87 -22.90
CA ASN A 215 3.41 -30.14 -23.49
C ASN A 215 2.66 -31.01 -22.46
N LYS A 216 2.20 -32.18 -22.88
CA LYS A 216 1.40 -33.09 -22.05
C LYS A 216 2.11 -33.59 -20.79
N ASN A 217 3.44 -33.54 -20.71
CA ASN A 217 4.18 -34.01 -19.53
C ASN A 217 4.40 -32.88 -18.51
N ASP A 218 3.99 -31.64 -18.81
CA ASP A 218 4.16 -30.55 -17.87
C ASP A 218 3.33 -30.74 -16.60
N ARG A 219 3.99 -30.51 -15.47
CA ARG A 219 3.37 -30.41 -14.15
C ARG A 219 3.68 -29.01 -13.64
N PHE A 220 2.75 -28.09 -13.84
CA PHE A 220 3.03 -26.66 -13.67
C PHE A 220 2.49 -26.15 -12.35
N ASN A 221 3.37 -25.60 -11.50
CA ASN A 221 2.97 -25.07 -10.21
C ASN A 221 2.37 -23.67 -10.31
N ILE A 222 1.14 -23.57 -9.83
CA ILE A 222 0.33 -22.35 -9.77
C ILE A 222 0.04 -22.04 -8.31
N MET A 223 0.90 -21.22 -7.70
CA MET A 223 0.70 -20.71 -6.33
C MET A 223 0.01 -19.34 -6.29
N MET A 224 -0.17 -18.71 -7.45
CA MET A 224 -0.83 -17.42 -7.57
C MET A 224 -2.34 -17.57 -7.30
N PRO A 225 -3.00 -16.54 -6.73
CA PRO A 225 -4.43 -16.63 -6.44
C PRO A 225 -5.30 -16.74 -7.69
N LEU A 226 -6.33 -17.59 -7.64
CA LEU A 226 -7.35 -17.79 -8.67
C LEU A 226 -8.25 -16.57 -8.89
N HIS A 227 -8.15 -15.53 -8.05
CA HIS A 227 -8.76 -14.22 -8.29
C HIS A 227 -7.88 -13.27 -9.13
N HIS A 228 -6.76 -13.77 -9.65
CA HIS A 228 -5.85 -13.02 -10.53
C HIS A 228 -5.72 -13.71 -11.89
N ILE A 229 -5.60 -12.92 -12.96
CA ILE A 229 -5.50 -13.40 -14.35
C ILE A 229 -4.34 -14.40 -14.57
N ASN A 230 -3.30 -14.32 -13.74
CA ASN A 230 -2.13 -15.20 -13.78
C ASN A 230 -2.53 -16.66 -13.56
N ALA A 231 -3.18 -16.97 -12.43
CA ALA A 231 -3.54 -18.34 -12.11
C ALA A 231 -4.57 -18.89 -13.10
N ILE A 232 -5.56 -18.09 -13.48
CA ILE A 232 -6.61 -18.49 -14.43
C ILE A 232 -5.99 -18.88 -15.79
N THR A 233 -5.15 -18.03 -16.36
CA THR A 233 -4.60 -18.26 -17.71
C THR A 233 -3.54 -19.36 -17.70
N PHE A 234 -2.69 -19.47 -16.67
CA PHE A 234 -1.76 -20.60 -16.56
C PHE A 234 -2.47 -21.93 -16.30
N SER A 235 -3.59 -21.95 -15.57
CA SER A 235 -4.42 -23.14 -15.43
C SER A 235 -4.94 -23.58 -16.79
N LEU A 236 -5.50 -22.65 -17.58
CA LEU A 236 -5.95 -22.94 -18.95
C LEU A 236 -4.80 -23.39 -19.86
N THR A 237 -3.63 -22.74 -19.80
CA THR A 237 -2.44 -23.13 -20.57
C THR A 237 -2.02 -24.57 -20.27
N THR A 238 -2.03 -24.94 -18.99
CA THR A 238 -1.65 -26.27 -18.52
C THR A 238 -2.64 -27.32 -19.00
N LEU A 239 -3.95 -27.08 -18.84
CA LEU A 239 -5.00 -27.99 -19.32
C LEU A 239 -5.00 -28.11 -20.84
N LEU A 240 -4.84 -26.99 -21.56
CA LEU A 240 -4.77 -26.94 -23.02
C LEU A 240 -3.65 -27.83 -23.58
N SER A 241 -2.54 -27.90 -22.86
CA SER A 241 -1.39 -28.73 -23.22
C SER A 241 -1.55 -30.20 -22.78
N GLY A 242 -2.63 -30.55 -22.07
CA GLY A 242 -2.85 -31.84 -21.45
C GLY A 242 -1.99 -32.10 -20.22
N GLY A 243 -1.38 -31.08 -19.62
CA GLY A 243 -0.50 -31.19 -18.44
C GLY A 243 -1.28 -31.36 -17.13
N THR A 244 -0.57 -31.27 -16.00
CA THR A 244 -1.15 -31.32 -14.64
C THR A 244 -0.95 -29.98 -13.94
N ILE A 245 -2.04 -29.39 -13.45
CA ILE A 245 -1.99 -28.20 -12.59
C ILE A 245 -1.57 -28.63 -11.18
N ILE A 246 -0.48 -28.08 -10.66
CA ILE A 246 -0.13 -28.20 -9.23
C ILE A 246 -0.57 -26.92 -8.53
N LEU A 247 -1.76 -26.92 -7.93
CA LEU A 247 -2.36 -25.77 -7.26
C LEU A 247 -2.03 -25.79 -5.77
N SER A 248 -1.56 -24.69 -5.20
CA SER A 248 -1.37 -24.56 -3.74
C SER A 248 -2.41 -23.62 -3.14
N SER A 249 -2.87 -23.90 -1.91
CA SER A 249 -3.83 -23.03 -1.19
C SER A 249 -3.33 -21.59 -1.04
N ARG A 250 -2.02 -21.42 -0.90
CA ARG A 250 -1.29 -20.15 -0.86
C ARG A 250 0.19 -20.34 -1.24
N TYR A 251 0.88 -19.23 -1.47
CA TYR A 251 2.35 -19.22 -1.49
C TYR A 251 2.91 -19.43 -0.07
N SER A 252 3.99 -20.20 0.01
CA SER A 252 4.76 -20.43 1.23
C SER A 252 6.23 -20.47 0.89
N LYS A 253 7.00 -19.51 1.41
CA LYS A 253 8.43 -19.39 1.18
C LYS A 253 9.19 -20.67 1.54
N SER A 254 8.93 -21.21 2.74
CA SER A 254 9.62 -22.40 3.25
C SER A 254 9.27 -23.71 2.53
N HIS A 255 8.09 -23.78 1.90
CA HIS A 255 7.61 -25.00 1.22
C HIS A 255 7.76 -24.92 -0.31
N PHE A 256 8.29 -23.81 -0.86
CA PHE A 256 8.35 -23.61 -2.30
C PHE A 256 9.10 -24.74 -3.02
N TRP A 257 10.35 -25.02 -2.61
CA TRP A 257 11.15 -26.09 -3.22
C TRP A 257 10.61 -27.49 -2.92
N GLU A 258 10.07 -27.69 -1.72
CA GLU A 258 9.43 -28.95 -1.33
C GLU A 258 8.25 -29.30 -2.24
N ILE A 259 7.33 -28.36 -2.48
CA ILE A 259 6.15 -28.56 -3.33
C ILE A 259 6.59 -28.90 -4.77
N LEU A 260 7.55 -28.15 -5.30
CA LEU A 260 8.09 -28.39 -6.64
C LEU A 260 8.67 -29.82 -6.76
N ALA A 261 9.42 -30.27 -5.75
CA ALA A 261 10.01 -31.60 -5.72
C ALA A 261 8.98 -32.71 -5.47
N LYS A 262 8.09 -32.54 -4.48
CA LYS A 262 7.05 -33.51 -4.09
C LYS A 262 6.15 -33.85 -5.28
N HIS A 263 5.75 -32.82 -6.03
CA HIS A 263 4.80 -32.97 -7.14
C HIS A 263 5.46 -33.08 -8.51
N ARG A 264 6.77 -33.28 -8.54
CA ARG A 264 7.57 -33.42 -9.76
C ARG A 264 7.34 -32.30 -10.78
N CYS A 265 7.30 -31.05 -10.31
CA CYS A 265 6.95 -29.92 -11.15
C CYS A 265 7.98 -29.71 -12.26
N THR A 266 7.53 -29.40 -13.47
CA THR A 266 8.39 -29.06 -14.63
C THR A 266 8.64 -27.56 -14.74
N GLY A 267 7.79 -26.76 -14.10
CA GLY A 267 7.95 -25.32 -13.99
C GLY A 267 6.95 -24.69 -13.02
N ALA A 268 7.12 -23.38 -12.81
CA ALA A 268 6.24 -22.59 -11.95
C ALA A 268 6.07 -21.17 -12.52
N SER A 269 5.07 -20.44 -12.03
CA SER A 269 4.91 -19.00 -12.26
C SER A 269 5.07 -18.23 -10.94
N ILE A 270 6.01 -17.28 -10.93
CA ILE A 270 6.34 -16.46 -9.76
C ILE A 270 6.32 -14.97 -10.10
N VAL A 271 6.35 -14.14 -9.05
CA VAL A 271 6.57 -12.70 -9.14
C VAL A 271 7.97 -12.33 -8.61
N PRO A 272 8.50 -11.14 -8.93
CA PRO A 272 9.83 -10.70 -8.46
C PRO A 272 10.06 -10.79 -6.95
N THR A 273 9.03 -10.55 -6.13
CA THR A 273 9.16 -10.70 -4.67
C THR A 273 9.37 -12.14 -4.23
N ILE A 274 8.80 -13.11 -4.94
CA ILE A 274 9.00 -14.54 -4.66
C ILE A 274 10.40 -14.96 -5.10
N ALA A 275 10.86 -14.50 -6.28
CA ALA A 275 12.24 -14.74 -6.71
C ALA A 275 13.23 -14.25 -5.65
N TYR A 276 13.03 -13.03 -5.14
CA TYR A 276 13.81 -12.48 -4.05
C TYR A 276 13.69 -13.29 -2.76
N ASP A 277 12.48 -13.65 -2.33
CA ASP A 277 12.25 -14.45 -1.12
C ASP A 277 13.00 -15.79 -1.18
N THR A 278 13.03 -16.44 -2.35
CA THR A 278 13.70 -17.72 -2.52
C THR A 278 15.21 -17.63 -2.38
N LEU A 279 15.86 -16.48 -2.63
CA LEU A 279 17.33 -16.36 -2.52
C LEU A 279 17.89 -16.70 -1.12
N SER A 280 17.06 -16.62 -0.07
CA SER A 280 17.41 -17.04 1.28
C SER A 280 17.01 -18.48 1.62
N GLU A 281 16.53 -19.26 0.66
CA GLU A 281 16.03 -20.64 0.82
C GLU A 281 16.97 -21.65 0.14
N GLU A 282 18.29 -21.38 0.18
CA GLU A 282 19.31 -22.25 -0.42
C GLU A 282 19.38 -23.63 0.24
N GLU A 283 19.31 -23.68 1.58
CA GLU A 283 19.30 -24.94 2.32
C GLU A 283 18.09 -25.81 1.96
N SER A 284 16.92 -25.18 1.79
CA SER A 284 15.70 -25.86 1.33
C SER A 284 15.90 -26.40 -0.09
N PHE A 285 16.43 -25.60 -1.01
CA PHE A 285 16.74 -26.06 -2.37
C PHE A 285 17.69 -27.27 -2.37
N GLU A 286 18.81 -27.19 -1.66
CA GLU A 286 19.81 -28.27 -1.63
C GLU A 286 19.22 -29.58 -1.07
N ARG A 287 18.31 -29.50 -0.09
CA ARG A 287 17.57 -30.68 0.43
C ARG A 287 16.76 -31.40 -0.65
N TYR A 288 16.22 -30.68 -1.63
CA TYR A 288 15.34 -31.23 -2.66
C TYR A 288 15.98 -31.31 -4.06
N LYS A 289 17.21 -30.85 -4.24
CA LYS A 289 17.91 -30.67 -5.52
C LYS A 289 17.82 -31.87 -6.46
N ASN A 290 18.03 -33.08 -5.97
CA ASN A 290 17.97 -34.32 -6.77
C ASN A 290 16.57 -34.59 -7.36
N ARG A 291 15.51 -34.02 -6.76
CA ARG A 291 14.12 -34.12 -7.22
C ARG A 291 13.66 -32.89 -8.01
N LEU A 292 14.52 -31.88 -8.18
CA LEU A 292 14.22 -30.65 -8.91
C LEU A 292 14.80 -30.64 -10.34
N ALA A 293 15.50 -31.70 -10.76
CA ALA A 293 16.11 -31.80 -12.08
C ALA A 293 15.13 -31.64 -13.25
N GLN A 294 13.83 -31.94 -13.06
CA GLN A 294 12.82 -31.74 -14.10
C GLN A 294 12.31 -30.29 -14.21
N VAL A 295 12.67 -29.40 -13.28
CA VAL A 295 12.26 -27.98 -13.32
C VAL A 295 13.08 -27.28 -14.40
N GLN A 296 12.54 -27.20 -15.61
CA GLN A 296 13.24 -26.66 -16.77
C GLN A 296 13.14 -25.13 -16.89
N ARG A 297 12.10 -24.55 -16.28
CA ARG A 297 11.81 -23.11 -16.38
C ARG A 297 10.95 -22.64 -15.22
N ILE A 298 11.19 -21.41 -14.77
CA ILE A 298 10.27 -20.70 -13.91
C ILE A 298 9.93 -19.37 -14.57
N GLN A 299 8.65 -19.09 -14.75
CA GLN A 299 8.16 -17.86 -15.36
C GLN A 299 8.16 -16.74 -14.31
N ILE A 300 8.71 -15.56 -14.64
CA ILE A 300 8.71 -14.37 -13.77
C ILE A 300 8.05 -13.16 -14.44
N GLY A 301 7.17 -12.46 -13.73
CA GLY A 301 6.59 -11.21 -14.24
C GLY A 301 5.50 -10.62 -13.35
N SER A 302 4.53 -9.93 -13.96
CA SER A 302 3.40 -9.26 -13.29
C SER A 302 3.79 -8.03 -12.42
N ALA A 303 5.08 -7.76 -12.28
CA ALA A 303 5.67 -6.56 -11.67
C ALA A 303 7.04 -6.29 -12.34
N PRO A 304 7.61 -5.07 -12.20
CA PRO A 304 8.97 -4.78 -12.65
C PRO A 304 9.97 -5.80 -12.09
N VAL A 305 10.77 -6.38 -12.97
CA VAL A 305 11.77 -7.40 -12.64
C VAL A 305 13.11 -6.71 -12.39
N ASN A 306 13.78 -7.08 -11.29
CA ASN A 306 15.14 -6.66 -11.00
C ASN A 306 16.11 -7.67 -11.66
N PRO A 307 16.94 -7.25 -12.64
CA PRO A 307 17.84 -8.16 -13.33
C PRO A 307 18.89 -8.77 -12.40
N THR A 308 19.35 -8.06 -11.36
CA THR A 308 20.31 -8.58 -10.37
C THR A 308 19.73 -9.75 -9.59
N VAL A 309 18.47 -9.66 -9.15
CA VAL A 309 17.77 -10.78 -8.48
C VAL A 309 17.65 -11.98 -9.41
N VAL A 310 17.43 -11.75 -10.70
CA VAL A 310 17.36 -12.81 -11.70
C VAL A 310 18.71 -13.47 -11.90
N GLU A 311 19.78 -12.69 -12.04
CA GLU A 311 21.15 -13.20 -12.15
C GLU A 311 21.56 -14.02 -10.93
N GLU A 312 21.28 -13.53 -9.72
CA GLU A 312 21.55 -14.25 -8.47
C GLU A 312 20.76 -15.56 -8.37
N PHE A 313 19.47 -15.54 -8.72
CA PHE A 313 18.62 -16.74 -8.71
C PHE A 313 19.18 -17.80 -9.67
N ILE A 314 19.52 -17.41 -10.89
CA ILE A 314 20.05 -18.34 -11.90
C ILE A 314 21.43 -18.85 -11.48
N ALA A 315 22.29 -17.99 -10.93
CA ALA A 315 23.60 -18.38 -10.45
C ALA A 315 23.49 -19.43 -9.33
N LYS A 316 22.53 -19.27 -8.42
CA LYS A 316 22.31 -20.16 -7.27
C LYS A 316 21.63 -21.47 -7.67
N TYR A 317 20.52 -21.41 -8.38
CA TYR A 317 19.66 -22.59 -8.62
C TYR A 317 19.87 -23.27 -9.97
N LYS A 318 20.58 -22.64 -10.90
CA LYS A 318 20.77 -23.10 -12.29
C LYS A 318 19.46 -23.35 -13.05
N ILE A 319 18.35 -22.77 -12.58
CA ILE A 319 17.04 -22.83 -13.23
C ILE A 319 16.79 -21.50 -13.94
N PRO A 320 16.47 -21.50 -15.25
CA PRO A 320 16.14 -20.28 -15.99
C PRO A 320 14.87 -19.59 -15.45
N LEU A 321 14.97 -18.26 -15.25
CA LEU A 321 13.84 -17.38 -15.00
C LEU A 321 13.41 -16.67 -16.29
N ILE A 322 12.26 -17.08 -16.82
CA ILE A 322 11.78 -16.58 -18.11
C ILE A 322 10.83 -15.40 -17.89
N GLN A 323 11.33 -14.20 -18.19
CA GLN A 323 10.61 -12.94 -18.00
C GLN A 323 9.50 -12.74 -19.03
N GLY A 324 8.29 -12.40 -18.56
CA GLY A 324 7.15 -12.08 -19.41
C GLY A 324 6.43 -10.81 -18.97
N TYR A 325 5.87 -10.09 -19.93
CA TYR A 325 5.11 -8.86 -19.73
C TYR A 325 3.67 -8.99 -20.21
N GLY A 326 2.77 -8.31 -19.52
CA GLY A 326 1.36 -8.16 -19.89
C GLY A 326 0.52 -7.79 -18.68
N GLN A 327 -0.79 -7.69 -18.90
CA GLN A 327 -1.75 -7.18 -17.94
C GLN A 327 -3.10 -7.92 -18.05
N THR A 328 -4.04 -7.60 -17.16
CA THR A 328 -5.38 -8.22 -17.15
C THR A 328 -6.11 -7.98 -18.46
N GLU A 329 -6.00 -6.76 -18.99
CA GLU A 329 -6.59 -6.29 -20.23
C GLU A 329 -6.07 -7.04 -21.47
N THR A 330 -4.91 -7.68 -21.37
CA THR A 330 -4.31 -8.51 -22.44
C THR A 330 -4.35 -10.00 -22.09
N SER A 331 -5.25 -10.42 -21.20
CA SER A 331 -5.41 -11.81 -20.75
C SER A 331 -4.15 -12.49 -20.22
N LEU A 332 -3.24 -11.70 -19.59
CA LEU A 332 -1.97 -12.09 -18.95
C LEU A 332 -0.69 -11.70 -19.69
N ARG A 333 -0.34 -12.31 -20.84
CA ARG A 333 0.96 -12.10 -21.50
C ARG A 333 0.84 -11.51 -22.91
N SER A 334 1.61 -10.47 -23.17
CA SER A 334 1.73 -9.84 -24.50
C SER A 334 3.10 -10.03 -25.12
N SER A 335 4.16 -10.12 -24.31
CA SER A 335 5.52 -10.40 -24.75
C SER A 335 6.26 -11.28 -23.74
N GLY A 336 7.35 -11.90 -24.18
CA GLY A 336 8.20 -12.70 -23.30
C GLY A 336 9.57 -12.99 -23.88
N VAL A 337 10.55 -13.21 -22.99
CA VAL A 337 11.93 -13.58 -23.37
C VAL A 337 11.89 -14.97 -24.02
N PRO A 338 12.35 -15.14 -25.27
CA PRO A 338 12.24 -16.42 -25.95
C PRO A 338 13.08 -17.52 -25.30
N MET A 339 12.51 -18.73 -25.18
CA MET A 339 13.18 -19.89 -24.57
C MET A 339 14.22 -20.55 -25.48
N GLU A 340 14.25 -20.20 -26.76
CA GLU A 340 15.21 -20.70 -27.74
C GLU A 340 16.52 -19.90 -27.80
N LEU A 341 16.67 -18.84 -26.99
CA LEU A 341 17.92 -18.09 -26.92
C LEU A 341 19.08 -18.98 -26.47
N SER A 342 20.23 -18.83 -27.13
CA SER A 342 21.47 -19.46 -26.66
C SER A 342 21.86 -18.92 -25.28
N GLY A 343 22.69 -19.66 -24.53
CA GLY A 343 23.10 -19.25 -23.18
C GLY A 343 23.69 -17.83 -23.10
N LYS A 344 24.47 -17.41 -24.11
CA LYS A 344 25.02 -16.04 -24.19
C LYS A 344 23.93 -14.99 -24.44
N GLN A 345 23.04 -15.24 -25.41
CA GLN A 345 21.96 -14.31 -25.75
C GLN A 345 20.96 -14.18 -24.59
N TYR A 346 20.68 -15.28 -23.88
CA TYR A 346 19.81 -15.26 -22.70
C TYR A 346 20.41 -14.43 -21.56
N GLN A 347 21.71 -14.59 -21.28
CA GLN A 347 22.40 -13.74 -20.30
C GLN A 347 22.37 -12.26 -20.67
N GLU A 348 22.58 -11.93 -21.95
CA GLU A 348 22.47 -10.56 -22.44
C GLU A 348 21.05 -10.00 -22.30
N ALA A 349 20.02 -10.79 -22.63
CA ALA A 349 18.62 -10.42 -22.46
C ALA A 349 18.29 -10.07 -20.99
N ILE A 350 18.81 -10.85 -20.04
CA ILE A 350 18.65 -10.58 -18.60
C ILE A 350 19.34 -9.27 -18.22
N LYS A 351 20.60 -9.08 -18.62
CA LYS A 351 21.38 -7.87 -18.30
C LYS A 351 20.74 -6.59 -18.82
N LEU A 352 20.17 -6.66 -20.03
CA LEU A 352 19.44 -5.55 -20.63
C LEU A 352 18.02 -5.39 -20.05
N ASN A 353 17.56 -6.35 -19.24
CA ASN A 353 16.23 -6.40 -18.61
C ASN A 353 15.09 -6.23 -19.63
N THR A 354 15.18 -6.93 -20.76
CA THR A 354 14.13 -6.90 -21.78
C THR A 354 12.88 -7.64 -21.33
N ILE A 355 11.71 -7.13 -21.73
CA ILE A 355 10.44 -7.87 -21.61
C ILE A 355 10.18 -8.81 -22.80
N GLY A 356 11.21 -9.02 -23.63
CA GLY A 356 11.24 -9.98 -24.71
C GLY A 356 10.53 -9.51 -25.98
N THR A 357 10.03 -10.47 -26.75
CA THR A 357 9.37 -10.25 -28.05
C THR A 357 7.88 -10.51 -27.94
N GLU A 358 7.08 -10.03 -28.90
CA GLU A 358 5.65 -10.35 -28.97
C GLU A 358 5.39 -11.86 -29.01
N LEU A 359 4.27 -12.28 -28.41
CA LEU A 359 3.82 -13.67 -28.46
C LEU A 359 3.06 -13.97 -29.75
N ARG A 360 2.74 -15.25 -29.99
CA ARG A 360 2.08 -15.70 -31.23
C ARG A 360 0.80 -14.92 -31.54
N TRP A 361 -0.06 -14.76 -30.54
CA TRP A 361 -1.38 -14.17 -30.69
C TRP A 361 -1.42 -12.69 -30.29
N THR A 362 -0.28 -12.01 -30.31
CA THR A 362 -0.18 -10.57 -30.05
C THR A 362 0.68 -9.87 -31.10
N ASN A 363 0.36 -8.60 -31.34
CA ASN A 363 1.32 -7.64 -31.86
C ASN A 363 1.66 -6.64 -30.75
N VAL A 364 2.93 -6.28 -30.65
CA VAL A 364 3.39 -5.26 -29.70
C VAL A 364 4.13 -4.17 -30.47
N THR A 365 3.84 -2.92 -30.17
CA THR A 365 4.53 -1.76 -30.75
C THR A 365 4.80 -0.70 -29.68
N VAL A 366 5.56 0.33 -30.06
CA VAL A 366 5.78 1.53 -29.25
C VAL A 366 5.20 2.71 -30.02
N LEU A 367 4.22 3.40 -29.47
CA LEU A 367 3.61 4.57 -30.12
C LEU A 367 4.08 5.89 -29.49
N ARG A 368 4.33 6.87 -30.36
CA ARG A 368 4.46 8.29 -30.00
C ARG A 368 3.07 8.86 -29.65
N PRO A 369 2.99 10.01 -28.95
CA PRO A 369 1.70 10.64 -28.61
C PRO A 369 0.78 10.97 -29.80
N ASN A 370 1.36 11.16 -30.99
CA ASN A 370 0.63 11.41 -32.24
C ASN A 370 0.09 10.13 -32.91
N GLY A 371 0.28 8.96 -32.29
CA GLY A 371 -0.20 7.66 -32.80
C GLY A 371 0.71 6.99 -33.84
N GLN A 372 1.85 7.60 -34.18
CA GLN A 372 2.86 6.97 -35.05
C GLN A 372 3.73 6.00 -34.28
N GLU A 373 4.24 4.96 -34.95
CA GLU A 373 5.24 4.08 -34.34
C GLU A 373 6.54 4.85 -34.05
N ALA A 374 7.13 4.58 -32.91
CA ALA A 374 8.41 5.12 -32.51
C ALA A 374 9.56 4.50 -33.32
N GLU A 375 10.68 5.20 -33.43
CA GLU A 375 11.92 4.65 -33.98
C GLU A 375 12.64 3.77 -32.96
N GLU A 376 13.64 3.02 -33.42
CA GLU A 376 14.44 2.17 -32.52
C GLU A 376 15.12 3.01 -31.42
N GLY A 377 14.96 2.59 -30.16
CA GLY A 377 15.49 3.31 -28.99
C GLY A 377 14.68 4.54 -28.56
N GLU A 378 13.73 5.01 -29.36
CA GLU A 378 12.87 6.13 -29.00
C GLU A 378 11.80 5.70 -27.98
N LYS A 379 11.54 6.58 -27.00
CA LYS A 379 10.56 6.33 -25.95
C LYS A 379 9.14 6.65 -26.44
N GLY A 380 8.21 5.75 -26.13
CA GLY A 380 6.78 5.94 -26.34
C GLY A 380 5.97 5.02 -25.44
N GLU A 381 4.68 4.87 -25.73
CA GLU A 381 3.80 3.95 -25.01
C GLU A 381 3.84 2.55 -25.64
N ILE A 382 3.95 1.51 -24.81
CA ILE A 382 3.78 0.13 -25.27
C ILE A 382 2.31 -0.09 -25.63
N CYS A 383 2.04 -0.43 -26.87
CA CYS A 383 0.68 -0.64 -27.38
C CYS A 383 0.54 -2.07 -27.90
N ILE A 384 -0.62 -2.68 -27.67
CA ILE A 384 -0.86 -4.10 -27.97
C ILE A 384 -2.07 -4.25 -28.90
N ARG A 385 -1.98 -5.23 -29.81
CA ARG A 385 -3.07 -5.69 -30.68
C ARG A 385 -3.20 -7.20 -30.65
N GLY A 386 -4.40 -7.70 -30.93
CA GLY A 386 -4.67 -9.12 -31.14
C GLY A 386 -5.86 -9.67 -30.35
N PRO A 387 -6.20 -10.95 -30.57
CA PRO A 387 -7.36 -11.61 -29.98
C PRO A 387 -7.33 -11.74 -28.45
N VAL A 388 -6.19 -11.49 -27.81
CA VAL A 388 -6.02 -11.60 -26.35
C VAL A 388 -6.57 -10.40 -25.58
N ILE A 389 -6.92 -9.33 -26.28
CA ILE A 389 -7.30 -8.05 -25.67
C ILE A 389 -8.77 -8.05 -25.28
N THR A 390 -9.06 -7.53 -24.08
CA THR A 390 -10.40 -7.26 -23.57
C THR A 390 -11.25 -6.44 -24.55
N GLU A 391 -12.56 -6.62 -24.53
CA GLU A 391 -13.50 -5.70 -25.21
C GLU A 391 -13.69 -4.37 -24.46
N GLY A 392 -13.00 -4.21 -23.32
CA GLY A 392 -12.96 -3.00 -22.53
C GLY A 392 -13.51 -3.16 -21.11
N TYR A 393 -13.50 -2.05 -20.41
CA TYR A 393 -13.95 -1.90 -19.04
C TYR A 393 -15.48 -1.84 -18.93
N LEU A 394 -16.01 -2.59 -17.97
CA LEU A 394 -17.42 -2.63 -17.60
C LEU A 394 -17.91 -1.25 -17.16
N ASN A 395 -18.97 -0.77 -17.80
CA ASN A 395 -19.68 0.47 -17.47
C ASN A 395 -18.77 1.70 -17.32
N ASN A 396 -17.66 1.76 -18.08
CA ASN A 396 -16.68 2.84 -17.99
C ASN A 396 -16.24 3.37 -19.37
N GLN A 397 -17.10 4.19 -19.97
CA GLN A 397 -16.86 4.74 -21.31
C GLN A 397 -15.60 5.62 -21.40
N SER A 398 -15.26 6.37 -20.34
CA SER A 398 -14.04 7.20 -20.34
C SER A 398 -12.79 6.33 -20.40
N ALA A 399 -12.70 5.32 -19.52
CA ALA A 399 -11.57 4.41 -19.53
C ALA A 399 -11.46 3.63 -20.85
N ASN A 400 -12.58 3.31 -21.50
CA ASN A 400 -12.57 2.67 -22.81
C ASN A 400 -12.05 3.61 -23.91
N ARG A 401 -12.48 4.87 -23.93
CA ARG A 401 -11.95 5.85 -24.90
C ARG A 401 -10.46 6.10 -24.70
N GLU A 402 -9.99 6.13 -23.46
CA GLU A 402 -8.57 6.30 -23.13
C GLU A 402 -7.73 5.06 -23.49
N ALA A 403 -8.27 3.86 -23.28
CA ALA A 403 -7.52 2.62 -23.48
C ALA A 403 -7.45 2.17 -24.95
N PHE A 404 -8.31 2.69 -25.82
CA PHE A 404 -8.34 2.32 -27.24
C PHE A 404 -8.23 3.55 -28.12
N ALA A 405 -7.06 3.73 -28.74
CA ALA A 405 -6.79 4.80 -29.68
C ALA A 405 -5.87 4.30 -30.79
N TYR A 406 -5.93 4.96 -31.96
CA TYR A 406 -5.13 4.59 -33.14
C TYR A 406 -5.24 3.11 -33.54
N GLY A 407 -6.36 2.48 -33.21
CA GLY A 407 -6.60 1.05 -33.43
C GLY A 407 -5.81 0.11 -32.52
N TRP A 408 -5.12 0.60 -31.49
CA TRP A 408 -4.35 -0.20 -30.53
C TRP A 408 -4.98 -0.14 -29.14
N PHE A 409 -4.68 -1.15 -28.32
CA PHE A 409 -4.84 -1.03 -26.87
C PHE A 409 -3.62 -0.32 -26.27
N HIS A 410 -3.87 0.75 -25.53
CA HIS A 410 -2.90 1.58 -24.84
C HIS A 410 -2.67 1.03 -23.42
N SER A 411 -1.45 0.53 -23.17
CA SER A 411 -1.14 -0.19 -21.93
C SER A 411 -0.99 0.71 -20.69
N GLY A 412 -0.75 2.00 -20.90
CA GLY A 412 -0.30 2.94 -19.87
C GLY A 412 1.15 2.73 -19.41
N ASP A 413 1.88 1.76 -20.00
CA ASP A 413 3.28 1.48 -19.73
C ASP A 413 4.16 2.13 -20.82
N LEU A 414 5.20 2.86 -20.40
CA LEU A 414 6.14 3.53 -21.30
C LEU A 414 7.39 2.68 -21.51
N GLY A 415 7.93 2.73 -22.72
CA GLY A 415 9.06 1.91 -23.10
C GLY A 415 9.67 2.31 -24.44
N TYR A 416 10.57 1.47 -24.92
CA TYR A 416 11.17 1.56 -26.25
C TYR A 416 11.43 0.13 -26.76
N PHE A 417 11.83 0.00 -28.02
CA PHE A 417 12.31 -1.28 -28.56
C PHE A 417 13.72 -1.18 -29.09
N LYS A 418 14.39 -2.33 -29.20
CA LYS A 418 15.64 -2.53 -29.94
C LYS A 418 15.56 -3.80 -30.78
N ASN A 419 16.23 -3.82 -31.92
CA ASN A 419 16.41 -5.02 -32.73
C ASN A 419 17.61 -5.79 -32.17
N LEU A 420 17.33 -6.90 -31.49
CA LEU A 420 18.35 -7.78 -30.92
C LEU A 420 18.13 -9.19 -31.45
N PHE A 421 19.20 -9.94 -31.70
CA PHE A 421 19.13 -11.34 -32.10
C PHE A 421 18.20 -11.62 -33.30
N GLY A 422 18.08 -10.65 -34.23
CA GLY A 422 17.22 -10.73 -35.41
C GLY A 422 15.71 -10.52 -35.16
N LYS A 423 15.31 -10.04 -33.98
CA LYS A 423 13.89 -9.75 -33.64
C LYS A 423 13.76 -8.42 -32.89
N LYS A 424 12.55 -7.87 -32.84
CA LYS A 424 12.22 -6.67 -32.04
C LYS A 424 12.01 -7.06 -30.57
N TYR A 425 12.84 -6.53 -29.67
CA TYR A 425 12.78 -6.70 -28.22
C TYR A 425 12.32 -5.41 -27.55
N PHE A 426 11.43 -5.51 -26.57
CA PHE A 426 10.83 -4.36 -25.89
C PHE A 426 11.42 -4.16 -24.50
N PHE A 427 11.42 -2.90 -24.03
CA PHE A 427 11.99 -2.47 -22.75
C PHE A 427 11.03 -1.54 -22.04
N LEU A 428 10.81 -1.78 -20.73
CA LEU A 428 9.99 -0.90 -19.91
C LEU A 428 10.83 0.19 -19.27
N THR A 429 10.28 1.39 -19.23
CA THR A 429 10.90 2.56 -18.58
C THR A 429 10.07 3.11 -17.44
N SER A 430 8.74 3.15 -17.53
CA SER A 430 7.86 3.67 -16.47
C SER A 430 6.39 3.32 -16.71
N ARG A 431 5.50 3.77 -15.82
CA ARG A 431 4.06 3.90 -16.09
C ARG A 431 3.70 5.37 -16.21
N ILE A 432 2.82 5.72 -17.16
CA ILE A 432 2.33 7.09 -17.34
C ILE A 432 1.82 7.68 -16.01
N THR A 433 1.17 6.84 -15.20
CA THR A 433 0.53 7.23 -13.93
C THR A 433 1.47 7.24 -12.74
N GLU A 434 2.67 6.67 -12.88
CA GLU A 434 3.70 6.63 -11.82
C GLU A 434 4.85 7.61 -12.09
N ILE A 435 4.89 8.26 -13.25
CA ILE A 435 5.86 9.32 -13.55
C ILE A 435 5.81 10.41 -12.47
N ILE A 436 6.99 10.80 -11.99
CA ILE A 436 7.18 11.91 -11.07
C ILE A 436 7.23 13.20 -11.88
N LYS A 437 6.43 14.19 -11.49
CA LYS A 437 6.36 15.49 -12.15
C LYS A 437 7.07 16.54 -11.29
N LYS A 438 8.38 16.71 -11.50
CA LYS A 438 9.24 17.62 -10.72
C LYS A 438 9.59 18.87 -11.54
N GLY A 439 9.02 20.01 -11.17
CA GLY A 439 9.29 21.31 -11.80
C GLY A 439 9.03 21.33 -13.32
N GLY A 440 8.00 20.61 -13.78
CA GLY A 440 7.67 20.49 -15.21
C GLY A 440 8.39 19.37 -15.96
N VAL A 441 9.35 18.68 -15.34
CA VAL A 441 10.08 17.54 -15.93
C VAL A 441 9.42 16.22 -15.53
N LEU A 442 9.26 15.31 -16.49
CA LEU A 442 8.75 13.96 -16.29
C LEU A 442 9.90 12.99 -15.98
N ILE A 443 9.95 12.50 -14.75
CA ILE A 443 11.04 11.66 -14.25
C ILE A 443 10.51 10.24 -14.02
N SER A 444 11.25 9.25 -14.51
CA SER A 444 10.89 7.84 -14.29
C SER A 444 11.40 7.33 -12.94
N PRO A 445 10.52 6.85 -12.04
CA PRO A 445 10.94 6.16 -10.82
C PRO A 445 11.82 4.94 -11.11
N LEU A 446 11.48 4.14 -12.11
CA LEU A 446 12.17 2.88 -12.39
C LEU A 446 13.60 3.10 -12.88
N ALA A 447 13.86 4.20 -13.61
CA ALA A 447 15.21 4.57 -14.00
C ALA A 447 16.09 4.84 -12.77
N ILE A 448 15.54 5.57 -11.80
CA ILE A 448 16.21 5.87 -10.52
C ILE A 448 16.40 4.60 -9.70
N GLU A 449 15.39 3.74 -9.61
CA GLU A 449 15.51 2.44 -8.92
C GLU A 449 16.63 1.60 -9.49
N ASN A 450 16.71 1.45 -10.80
CA ASN A 450 17.76 0.69 -11.45
C ASN A 450 19.15 1.29 -11.17
N ALA A 451 19.29 2.61 -11.20
CA ALA A 451 20.55 3.28 -10.86
C ALA A 451 20.93 3.05 -9.39
N LEU A 452 19.98 3.15 -8.46
CA LEU A 452 20.21 2.90 -7.04
C LEU A 452 20.60 1.43 -6.79
N LEU A 453 19.87 0.47 -7.35
CA LEU A 453 20.16 -0.96 -7.21
C LEU A 453 21.53 -1.34 -7.80
N LYS A 454 21.90 -0.74 -8.94
CA LYS A 454 23.18 -0.98 -9.60
C LYS A 454 24.36 -0.45 -8.80
N ASN A 455 24.26 0.75 -8.22
CA ASN A 455 25.37 1.42 -7.54
C ASN A 455 25.45 1.09 -6.05
N TYR A 456 24.35 0.65 -5.43
CA TYR A 456 24.28 0.30 -4.01
C TYR A 456 23.69 -1.11 -3.85
N PRO A 457 24.49 -2.18 -4.06
CA PRO A 457 24.00 -3.56 -3.98
C PRO A 457 23.38 -3.95 -2.64
N GLN A 458 23.68 -3.20 -1.57
CA GLN A 458 23.06 -3.39 -0.26
C GLN A 458 21.58 -2.96 -0.23
N LEU A 459 21.14 -2.11 -1.17
CA LEU A 459 19.73 -1.86 -1.43
C LEU A 459 19.14 -3.06 -2.15
N LYS A 460 18.56 -3.99 -1.40
CA LYS A 460 17.98 -5.22 -1.98
C LYS A 460 16.63 -4.99 -2.68
N GLN A 461 15.81 -4.09 -2.13
CA GLN A 461 14.56 -3.62 -2.74
C GLN A 461 14.47 -2.12 -2.55
N VAL A 462 14.22 -1.37 -3.62
CA VAL A 462 14.04 0.08 -3.58
C VAL A 462 12.82 0.48 -4.40
N PHE A 463 12.04 1.42 -3.86
CA PHE A 463 10.83 1.95 -4.49
C PHE A 463 10.88 3.48 -4.49
N VAL A 464 11.10 4.07 -5.65
CA VAL A 464 11.17 5.52 -5.84
C VAL A 464 9.77 6.11 -5.99
N VAL A 465 9.50 7.20 -5.29
CA VAL A 465 8.19 7.87 -5.30
C VAL A 465 8.35 9.37 -5.39
N GLY A 466 7.47 10.00 -6.16
CA GLY A 466 7.26 11.44 -6.07
C GLY A 466 6.49 11.76 -4.80
N PHE A 467 6.90 12.77 -4.05
CA PHE A 467 6.16 13.29 -2.91
C PHE A 467 5.89 14.79 -3.08
N PRO A 468 4.80 15.34 -2.52
CA PRO A 468 4.44 16.73 -2.76
C PRO A 468 5.53 17.70 -2.31
N ASP A 469 5.90 18.63 -3.20
CA ASP A 469 6.80 19.75 -2.92
C ASP A 469 6.11 21.08 -3.28
N PRO A 470 6.08 22.10 -2.40
CA PRO A 470 5.37 23.36 -2.65
C PRO A 470 5.87 24.15 -3.87
N ARG A 471 7.14 23.98 -4.27
CA ARG A 471 7.76 24.73 -5.37
C ARG A 471 7.79 23.93 -6.66
N LEU A 472 8.14 22.66 -6.57
CA LEU A 472 8.36 21.78 -7.73
C LEU A 472 7.13 20.96 -8.09
N GLY A 473 6.06 21.02 -7.28
CA GLY A 473 4.90 20.14 -7.39
C GLY A 473 5.19 18.80 -6.73
N GLU A 474 6.21 18.09 -7.21
CA GLU A 474 6.76 16.90 -6.57
C GLU A 474 8.29 16.95 -6.47
N ASP A 475 8.84 16.31 -5.44
CA ASP A 475 10.26 15.95 -5.36
C ASP A 475 10.41 14.43 -5.15
N ILE A 476 11.64 13.93 -5.23
CA ILE A 476 11.98 12.52 -5.36
C ILE A 476 12.39 11.98 -4.01
N GLY A 477 11.73 10.90 -3.59
CA GLY A 477 12.15 10.10 -2.45
C GLY A 477 12.19 8.63 -2.78
N PHE A 478 12.76 7.83 -1.89
CA PHE A 478 12.77 6.37 -2.04
C PHE A 478 12.42 5.64 -0.74
N VAL A 479 11.91 4.43 -0.87
CA VAL A 479 11.69 3.49 0.23
C VAL A 479 12.51 2.25 -0.02
N SER A 480 13.23 1.78 0.99
CA SER A 480 14.07 0.58 0.90
C SER A 480 13.80 -0.36 2.07
N THR A 481 14.06 -1.66 1.86
CA THR A 481 14.09 -2.65 2.95
C THR A 481 15.46 -2.79 3.60
N ALA A 482 16.45 -2.01 3.15
CA ALA A 482 17.76 -1.95 3.78
C ALA A 482 17.71 -1.18 5.11
N ASP A 483 18.69 -1.41 5.97
CA ASP A 483 18.82 -0.72 7.25
C ASP A 483 18.88 0.81 7.09
N GLU A 484 18.40 1.54 8.10
CA GLU A 484 18.40 3.02 8.12
C GLU A 484 19.78 3.62 7.86
N LYS A 485 20.85 2.96 8.31
CA LYS A 485 22.23 3.41 8.05
C LYS A 485 22.57 3.41 6.56
N ILE A 486 22.13 2.39 5.83
CA ILE A 486 22.37 2.29 4.38
C ILE A 486 21.52 3.31 3.64
N VAL A 487 20.25 3.47 4.04
CA VAL A 487 19.39 4.54 3.50
C VAL A 487 20.01 5.92 3.70
N SER A 488 20.57 6.19 4.89
CA SER A 488 21.22 7.46 5.20
C SER A 488 22.48 7.70 4.37
N TYR A 489 23.33 6.68 4.22
CA TYR A 489 24.52 6.73 3.38
C TYR A 489 24.18 7.07 1.91
N VAL A 490 23.17 6.40 1.35
CA VAL A 490 22.70 6.66 -0.02
C VAL A 490 22.17 8.09 -0.17
N LEU A 491 21.47 8.62 0.85
CA LEU A 491 20.99 10.00 0.85
C LEU A 491 22.12 11.03 0.93
N GLU A 492 23.21 10.74 1.64
CA GLU A 492 24.39 11.61 1.68
C GLU A 492 25.03 11.68 0.29
N ASP A 493 25.24 10.54 -0.36
CA ASP A 493 25.74 10.51 -1.74
C ASP A 493 24.78 11.22 -2.71
N ALA A 494 23.47 11.04 -2.57
CA ALA A 494 22.46 11.72 -3.38
C ALA A 494 22.54 13.25 -3.24
N LYS A 495 22.65 13.77 -2.01
CA LYS A 495 22.80 15.20 -1.72
C LYS A 495 24.08 15.78 -2.30
N LEU A 496 25.15 14.98 -2.33
CA LEU A 496 26.42 15.36 -2.92
C LEU A 496 26.49 15.09 -4.43
N SER A 497 25.40 14.65 -5.06
CA SER A 497 25.31 14.29 -6.48
C SER A 497 26.37 13.26 -6.91
N LYS A 498 26.68 12.30 -6.04
CA LYS A 498 27.69 11.25 -6.26
C LYS A 498 27.13 9.97 -6.86
N ILE A 499 25.82 9.86 -7.07
CA ILE A 499 25.20 8.64 -7.59
C ILE A 499 25.44 8.55 -9.11
N PRO A 500 26.20 7.55 -9.61
CA PRO A 500 26.44 7.41 -11.04
C PRO A 500 25.16 7.16 -11.83
N ASN A 501 25.06 7.78 -13.02
CA ASN A 501 23.90 7.70 -13.92
C ASN A 501 22.62 8.40 -13.43
N LEU A 502 22.72 9.27 -12.40
CA LEU A 502 21.66 10.19 -12.01
C LEU A 502 22.16 11.63 -12.06
N SER A 503 21.37 12.53 -12.62
CA SER A 503 21.63 13.97 -12.50
C SER A 503 21.30 14.47 -11.10
N PRO A 504 21.87 15.61 -10.65
CA PRO A 504 21.47 16.25 -9.39
C PRO A 504 19.96 16.48 -9.26
N TYR A 505 19.29 16.68 -10.39
CA TYR A 505 17.85 16.92 -10.44
C TYR A 505 17.01 15.63 -10.24
N GLU A 506 17.56 14.47 -10.62
CA GLU A 506 16.95 13.14 -10.46
C GLU A 506 17.31 12.45 -9.14
N SER A 507 18.32 12.97 -8.43
CA SER A 507 18.75 12.44 -7.13
C SER A 507 17.65 12.53 -6.07
N PRO A 508 17.37 11.45 -5.34
CA PRO A 508 16.42 11.49 -4.23
C PRO A 508 16.88 12.40 -3.09
N ILE A 509 15.97 13.20 -2.54
CA ILE A 509 16.26 14.10 -1.41
C ILE A 509 15.79 13.55 -0.06
N ALA A 510 15.05 12.44 -0.09
CA ALA A 510 14.48 11.80 1.09
C ALA A 510 14.43 10.27 0.93
N GLY A 511 14.57 9.55 2.04
CA GLY A 511 14.62 8.09 2.06
C GLY A 511 13.99 7.54 3.33
N LEU A 512 13.35 6.37 3.22
CA LEU A 512 12.73 5.66 4.35
C LEU A 512 13.13 4.19 4.33
N SER A 513 13.58 3.68 5.48
CA SER A 513 13.70 2.24 5.70
C SER A 513 12.37 1.68 6.18
N LEU A 514 11.90 0.59 5.55
CA LEU A 514 10.73 -0.18 6.01
C LEU A 514 11.08 -1.67 6.07
N PRO A 515 10.71 -2.40 7.13
CA PRO A 515 10.91 -3.84 7.14
C PRO A 515 10.09 -4.51 6.01
N PRO A 516 10.54 -5.66 5.47
CA PRO A 516 9.85 -6.35 4.37
C PRO A 516 8.37 -6.69 4.64
N SER A 517 8.01 -6.89 5.92
CA SER A 517 6.65 -7.15 6.40
C SER A 517 5.72 -5.92 6.28
N GLU A 518 6.29 -4.71 6.29
CA GLU A 518 5.53 -3.47 6.21
C GLU A 518 5.37 -2.95 4.77
N LEU A 519 6.09 -3.52 3.80
CA LEU A 519 5.90 -3.15 2.39
C LEU A 519 4.47 -3.48 1.94
N PRO A 520 3.70 -2.51 1.40
CA PRO A 520 2.35 -2.78 0.93
C PRO A 520 2.42 -3.65 -0.34
N LYS A 521 2.01 -4.91 -0.22
CA LYS A 521 1.98 -5.90 -1.31
C LYS A 521 0.53 -6.30 -1.64
N THR A 522 0.28 -6.76 -2.86
CA THR A 522 -0.99 -7.43 -3.25
C THR A 522 -0.99 -8.88 -2.77
N SER A 523 -2.11 -9.60 -2.88
CA SER A 523 -2.15 -11.05 -2.63
C SER A 523 -1.20 -11.87 -3.52
N THR A 524 -0.77 -11.31 -4.66
CA THR A 524 0.20 -11.91 -5.58
C THR A 524 1.65 -11.57 -5.23
N GLY A 525 1.90 -10.80 -4.17
CA GLY A 525 3.23 -10.35 -3.76
C GLY A 525 3.71 -9.05 -4.43
N LYS A 526 2.99 -8.52 -5.42
CA LYS A 526 3.35 -7.27 -6.11
C LYS A 526 3.32 -6.07 -5.16
N VAL A 527 4.39 -5.30 -5.11
CA VAL A 527 4.46 -4.06 -4.32
C VAL A 527 3.60 -2.95 -4.92
N GLN A 528 2.91 -2.20 -4.08
CA GLN A 528 1.96 -1.16 -4.46
C GLN A 528 2.57 0.25 -4.30
N ARG A 529 3.22 0.76 -5.35
CA ARG A 529 3.89 2.09 -5.34
C ARG A 529 2.98 3.23 -4.90
N GLY A 530 1.72 3.25 -5.32
CA GLY A 530 0.76 4.27 -4.89
C GLY A 530 0.52 4.28 -3.37
N GLN A 531 0.53 3.11 -2.72
CA GLN A 531 0.43 3.01 -1.26
C GLN A 531 1.75 3.39 -0.59
N ILE A 532 2.89 3.03 -1.19
CA ILE A 532 4.21 3.50 -0.75
C ILE A 532 4.25 5.04 -0.77
N LYS A 533 3.84 5.67 -1.86
CA LYS A 533 3.79 7.14 -2.00
C LYS A 533 2.97 7.80 -0.89
N LYS A 534 1.78 7.25 -0.58
CA LYS A 534 0.94 7.74 0.54
C LYS A 534 1.63 7.60 1.89
N ARG A 535 2.19 6.42 2.19
CA ARG A 535 2.90 6.15 3.45
C ARG A 535 4.17 6.98 3.57
N PHE A 536 4.93 7.12 2.49
CA PHE A 536 6.14 7.92 2.43
C PHE A 536 5.83 9.39 2.73
N ALA A 537 4.83 9.98 2.07
CA ALA A 537 4.39 11.34 2.36
C ALA A 537 3.90 11.51 3.81
N ALA A 538 3.16 10.53 4.35
CA ALA A 538 2.71 10.57 5.75
C ALA A 538 3.88 10.48 6.74
N ASN A 539 4.87 9.62 6.50
CA ASN A 539 6.06 9.46 7.35
C ASN A 539 7.00 10.66 7.25
N LEU A 540 7.19 11.22 6.05
CA LEU A 540 7.95 12.48 5.90
C LEU A 540 7.27 13.62 6.66
N ARG A 541 5.95 13.74 6.56
CA ARG A 541 5.19 14.71 7.39
C ARG A 541 5.41 14.45 8.86
N ALA A 542 5.24 13.22 9.34
CA ALA A 542 5.47 12.88 10.75
C ALA A 542 6.89 13.24 11.22
N ASN A 543 7.92 12.84 10.47
CA ASN A 543 9.33 13.12 10.78
C ASN A 543 9.65 14.62 10.74
N SER A 544 9.06 15.38 9.80
CA SER A 544 9.24 16.83 9.73
C SER A 544 8.57 17.60 10.88
N LEU A 545 7.61 16.97 11.56
CA LEU A 545 6.87 17.56 12.68
C LEU A 545 7.36 17.07 14.04
N THR A 546 8.06 15.94 14.10
CA THR A 546 8.64 15.39 15.32
C THR A 546 9.77 16.28 15.82
N ILE A 547 9.64 16.65 17.09
CA ILE A 547 10.63 17.44 17.83
C ILE A 547 11.62 16.49 18.48
N THR A 548 11.11 15.46 19.16
CA THR A 548 11.89 14.41 19.81
C THR A 548 11.00 13.25 20.23
N SER A 549 11.60 12.15 20.66
CA SER A 549 10.91 11.01 21.27
C SER A 549 11.51 10.65 22.63
N SER A 550 10.70 10.08 23.51
CA SER A 550 11.09 9.35 24.72
C SER A 550 10.65 7.88 24.58
N PRO A 551 11.01 6.98 25.52
CA PRO A 551 10.54 5.60 25.51
C PRO A 551 9.01 5.48 25.47
N ASP A 552 8.29 6.43 26.07
CA ASP A 552 6.83 6.38 26.17
C ASP A 552 6.11 7.27 25.14
N PHE A 553 6.75 8.35 24.68
CA PHE A 553 6.07 9.36 23.85
C PHE A 553 6.86 9.79 22.62
N ASN A 554 6.12 10.13 21.56
CA ASN A 554 6.59 10.96 20.46
C ASN A 554 6.06 12.39 20.64
N PHE A 555 6.95 13.37 20.67
CA PHE A 555 6.60 14.79 20.79
C PHE A 555 6.67 15.44 19.41
N ARG A 556 5.54 15.92 18.90
CA ARG A 556 5.46 16.55 17.58
C ARG A 556 4.54 17.75 17.55
N LEU A 557 4.74 18.60 16.56
CA LEU A 557 3.80 19.67 16.23
C LEU A 557 2.46 19.08 15.78
N ILE A 558 1.37 19.72 16.21
CA ILE A 558 0.00 19.49 15.75
C ILE A 558 -0.35 20.59 14.75
N LYS A 559 -0.81 20.20 13.56
CA LYS A 559 -1.16 21.12 12.47
C LYS A 559 -2.66 21.45 12.43
N PRO A 560 -3.05 22.62 11.89
CA PRO A 560 -4.45 23.05 11.89
C PRO A 560 -5.40 22.13 11.10
N GLU A 561 -4.88 21.42 10.10
CA GLU A 561 -5.62 20.41 9.34
C GLU A 561 -5.88 19.09 10.11
N GLU A 562 -5.28 18.87 11.29
CA GLU A 562 -5.42 17.64 12.07
C GLU A 562 -6.69 17.63 12.96
N THR A 563 -7.87 17.85 12.36
CA THR A 563 -9.15 18.03 13.06
C THR A 563 -9.47 16.95 14.10
N LYS A 564 -9.13 15.68 13.83
CA LYS A 564 -9.35 14.57 14.79
C LYS A 564 -8.48 14.71 16.04
N VAL A 565 -7.22 15.10 15.86
CA VAL A 565 -6.27 15.32 16.97
C VAL A 565 -6.66 16.59 17.74
N LEU A 566 -7.04 17.66 17.05
CA LEU A 566 -7.50 18.90 17.68
C LEU A 566 -8.76 18.68 18.55
N LYS A 567 -9.71 17.86 18.10
CA LYS A 567 -10.86 17.46 18.93
C LYS A 567 -10.45 16.70 20.19
N GLN A 568 -9.39 15.89 20.14
CA GLN A 568 -8.84 15.24 21.34
C GLN A 568 -8.15 16.27 22.24
N ALA A 569 -7.38 17.19 21.68
CA ALA A 569 -6.70 18.25 22.42
C ALA A 569 -7.69 19.12 23.21
N VAL A 570 -8.81 19.51 22.59
CA VAL A 570 -9.91 20.23 23.24
C VAL A 570 -10.47 19.45 24.44
N LYS A 571 -10.69 18.14 24.28
CA LYS A 571 -11.18 17.28 25.38
C LYS A 571 -10.19 17.24 26.54
N ILE A 572 -8.89 17.03 26.25
CA ILE A 572 -7.84 17.00 27.26
C ILE A 572 -7.74 18.35 27.99
N ASN A 573 -7.78 19.45 27.24
CA ASN A 573 -7.78 20.80 27.80
C ASN A 573 -9.00 21.02 28.72
N ASN A 574 -10.21 20.77 28.24
CA ASN A 574 -11.42 21.05 29.02
C ASN A 574 -11.65 20.08 30.18
N GLN A 575 -10.90 18.97 30.24
CA GLN A 575 -10.81 18.11 31.42
C GLN A 575 -9.79 18.65 32.44
N ALA A 576 -8.66 19.19 31.96
CA ALA A 576 -7.62 19.76 32.82
C ALA A 576 -8.03 21.13 33.40
N TRP A 577 -8.84 21.90 32.66
CA TRP A 577 -9.31 23.23 33.01
C TRP A 577 -10.80 23.19 33.41
N GLY A 578 -11.19 23.93 34.45
CA GLY A 578 -12.57 23.93 34.95
C GLY A 578 -13.59 24.58 34.00
N LYS A 579 -14.89 24.44 34.31
CA LYS A 579 -16.02 24.90 33.45
C LYS A 579 -15.93 26.36 32.98
N ASN A 580 -15.25 27.23 33.72
CA ASN A 580 -15.12 28.65 33.39
C ASN A 580 -13.98 28.96 32.40
N LEU A 581 -13.16 27.97 32.02
CA LEU A 581 -11.96 28.14 31.18
C LEU A 581 -11.92 27.14 30.02
N VAL A 582 -13.10 26.75 29.53
CA VAL A 582 -13.23 25.83 28.39
C VAL A 582 -12.76 26.49 27.10
N SER A 583 -12.12 25.72 26.24
CA SER A 583 -11.72 26.12 24.90
C SER A 583 -12.55 25.42 23.84
N SER A 584 -12.79 26.12 22.75
CA SER A 584 -13.45 25.61 21.56
C SER A 584 -12.48 24.88 20.61
N LEU A 585 -13.04 24.14 19.65
CA LEU A 585 -12.24 23.60 18.53
C LEU A 585 -11.61 24.72 17.70
N ASN A 586 -12.33 25.82 17.48
CA ASN A 586 -11.85 26.95 16.70
C ASN A 586 -10.62 27.61 17.35
N GLU A 587 -10.63 27.76 18.67
CA GLU A 587 -9.44 28.21 19.42
C GLU A 587 -8.23 27.29 19.21
N PHE A 588 -8.43 25.97 19.22
CA PHE A 588 -7.33 25.02 19.00
C PHE A 588 -6.83 25.00 17.55
N VAL A 589 -7.70 25.22 16.57
CA VAL A 589 -7.31 25.45 15.17
C VAL A 589 -6.45 26.73 15.09
N ASN A 590 -6.87 27.81 15.74
CA ASN A 590 -6.09 29.06 15.78
C ASN A 590 -4.76 28.88 16.51
N ARG A 591 -4.70 28.12 17.62
CA ARG A 591 -3.45 27.79 18.31
C ARG A 591 -2.45 27.06 17.40
N ALA A 592 -2.94 26.14 16.59
CA ALA A 592 -2.11 25.39 15.63
C ALA A 592 -1.73 26.22 14.39
N THR A 593 -2.54 27.23 14.04
CA THR A 593 -2.32 28.12 12.89
C THR A 593 -1.36 29.25 13.22
N ASN A 594 -1.61 29.95 14.32
CA ASN A 594 -0.94 31.20 14.70
C ASN A 594 0.19 30.98 15.73
N GLY A 595 0.26 29.78 16.31
CA GLY A 595 1.20 29.44 17.37
C GLY A 595 1.92 28.12 17.15
N ILE A 596 2.47 27.60 18.25
CA ILE A 596 3.20 26.35 18.33
C ILE A 596 2.38 25.43 19.25
N LEU A 597 1.69 24.46 18.65
CA LEU A 597 0.96 23.43 19.39
C LEU A 597 1.75 22.12 19.35
N ILE A 598 2.31 21.71 20.48
CA ILE A 598 3.06 20.46 20.62
C ILE A 598 2.19 19.43 21.32
N GLY A 599 2.08 18.23 20.75
CA GLY A 599 1.40 17.08 21.34
C GLY A 599 2.38 16.00 21.81
N ALA A 600 2.06 15.36 22.93
CA ALA A 600 2.70 14.10 23.36
C ALA A 600 1.80 12.93 22.94
N PHE A 601 2.32 12.06 22.08
CA PHE A 601 1.61 10.90 21.54
C PHE A 601 2.23 9.62 22.08
N ASP A 602 1.43 8.68 22.58
CA ASP A 602 1.94 7.36 22.98
C ASP A 602 2.38 6.52 21.76
N LYS A 603 2.88 5.31 22.02
CA LYS A 603 3.31 4.36 20.98
C LYS A 603 2.20 3.94 20.02
N GLN A 604 0.93 4.07 20.42
CA GLN A 604 -0.23 3.83 19.58
C GLN A 604 -0.71 5.11 18.86
N ASN A 605 0.08 6.18 18.90
CA ASN A 605 -0.20 7.48 18.29
C ASN A 605 -1.47 8.15 18.84
N LYS A 606 -1.83 7.88 20.10
CA LYS A 606 -2.94 8.53 20.79
C LYS A 606 -2.42 9.73 21.59
N LEU A 607 -3.12 10.86 21.51
CA LEU A 607 -2.74 12.09 22.18
C LEU A 607 -2.94 11.99 23.69
N GLN A 608 -1.88 12.27 24.46
CA GLN A 608 -1.86 12.17 25.92
C GLN A 608 -1.77 13.54 26.61
N GLY A 609 -1.30 14.55 25.89
CA GLY A 609 -1.24 15.93 26.38
C GLY A 609 -0.77 16.91 25.32
N THR A 610 -0.96 18.19 25.59
CA THR A 610 -0.56 19.29 24.70
C THR A 610 0.09 20.42 25.47
N ILE A 611 0.99 21.15 24.80
CA ILE A 611 1.46 22.47 25.21
C ILE A 611 1.26 23.44 24.04
N SER A 612 0.62 24.58 24.32
CA SER A 612 0.44 25.68 23.38
C SER A 612 1.43 26.79 23.70
N ALA A 613 2.11 27.30 22.68
CA ALA A 613 3.05 28.39 22.80
C ALA A 613 2.91 29.40 21.65
N LEU A 614 3.38 30.62 21.90
CA LEU A 614 3.42 31.74 20.97
C LEU A 614 4.86 32.13 20.71
N GLN A 615 5.21 32.42 19.47
CA GLN A 615 6.44 33.13 19.14
C GLN A 615 6.18 34.64 19.27
N MET A 616 6.97 35.35 20.07
CA MET A 616 6.80 36.80 20.29
C MET A 616 8.12 37.50 20.62
N THR A 617 8.14 38.83 20.51
CA THR A 617 9.29 39.63 20.99
C THR A 617 9.33 39.64 22.52
N GLU A 618 10.54 39.71 23.08
CA GLU A 618 10.71 39.78 24.54
C GLU A 618 10.04 41.03 25.13
N GLU A 619 10.08 42.15 24.41
CA GLU A 619 9.39 43.38 24.80
C GLU A 619 7.88 43.18 24.87
N GLY A 620 7.27 42.55 23.86
CA GLY A 620 5.84 42.26 23.86
C GLY A 620 5.39 41.34 24.99
N ILE A 621 6.20 40.33 25.33
CA ILE A 621 5.92 39.43 26.45
C ILE A 621 5.94 40.21 27.77
N LYS A 622 6.90 41.13 27.94
CA LYS A 622 7.08 41.90 29.19
C LYS A 622 6.11 43.08 29.33
N SER A 623 5.74 43.74 28.23
CA SER A 623 4.86 44.91 28.22
C SER A 623 3.40 44.56 28.46
N GLY A 624 2.96 43.37 28.04
CA GLY A 624 1.59 42.88 28.23
C GLY A 624 1.13 42.93 29.69
N LYS A 625 -0.13 43.35 29.89
CA LYS A 625 -0.73 43.53 31.22
C LYS A 625 -1.83 42.50 31.51
N LYS A 626 -2.58 42.09 30.49
CA LYS A 626 -3.66 41.10 30.63
C LYS A 626 -3.42 39.84 29.80
N TRP A 627 -3.96 38.71 30.25
CA TRP A 627 -3.87 37.44 29.54
C TRP A 627 -4.46 37.53 28.13
N ALA A 628 -5.60 38.19 27.99
CA ALA A 628 -6.27 38.42 26.71
C ALA A 628 -5.39 39.15 25.70
N GLU A 629 -4.70 40.21 26.14
CA GLU A 629 -3.79 41.01 25.31
C GLU A 629 -2.56 40.20 24.87
N ILE A 630 -1.98 39.44 25.79
CA ILE A 630 -0.77 38.66 25.54
C ILE A 630 -1.06 37.47 24.61
N THR A 631 -2.25 36.88 24.69
CA THR A 631 -2.57 35.59 24.06
C THR A 631 -3.63 35.67 22.97
N GLY A 632 -4.20 36.85 22.68
CA GLY A 632 -5.33 36.97 21.75
C GLY A 632 -6.57 36.21 22.25
N ASN A 633 -6.92 36.38 23.53
CA ASN A 633 -7.97 35.58 24.18
C ASN A 633 -7.73 34.05 24.10
N GLY A 634 -6.46 33.62 24.11
CA GLY A 634 -6.09 32.20 24.03
C GLY A 634 -6.19 31.57 22.64
N THR A 635 -6.58 32.34 21.62
CA THR A 635 -6.53 31.92 20.20
C THR A 635 -5.13 32.01 19.62
N LEU A 636 -4.24 32.74 20.28
CA LEU A 636 -2.88 33.05 19.83
C LEU A 636 -2.84 33.98 18.60
N GLU A 637 -3.94 34.66 18.29
CA GLU A 637 -3.96 35.72 17.28
C GLU A 637 -3.52 37.05 17.91
N THR A 638 -2.30 37.49 17.57
CA THR A 638 -1.72 38.73 18.14
C THR A 638 -0.98 39.52 17.05
N ASN A 639 -0.72 40.81 17.27
CA ASN A 639 0.08 41.59 16.30
C ASN A 639 1.60 41.39 16.45
N ASN A 640 2.06 40.41 17.26
CA ASN A 640 3.45 40.31 17.68
C ASN A 640 4.02 38.90 17.53
N HIS A 641 4.11 38.43 16.28
CA HIS A 641 4.62 37.10 15.94
C HIS A 641 6.10 37.05 15.55
N GLN A 642 6.78 38.20 15.44
CA GLN A 642 8.12 38.32 14.82
C GLN A 642 9.31 38.31 15.79
N GLY A 643 9.18 37.68 16.96
CA GLY A 643 10.28 37.66 17.94
C GLY A 643 11.09 36.37 17.97
N ASN A 644 12.19 36.40 18.72
CA ASN A 644 13.06 35.25 18.94
C ASN A 644 12.81 34.57 20.30
N SER A 645 11.64 34.76 20.90
CA SER A 645 11.27 34.17 22.18
C SER A 645 9.99 33.37 22.02
N ILE A 646 9.87 32.28 22.80
CA ILE A 646 8.62 31.54 22.89
C ILE A 646 7.95 31.80 24.24
N LEU A 647 6.63 31.93 24.24
CA LEU A 647 5.79 32.04 25.41
C LEU A 647 4.84 30.84 25.47
N CYS A 648 5.09 29.90 26.38
CA CYS A 648 4.17 28.81 26.65
C CYS A 648 2.97 29.35 27.45
N VAL A 649 1.74 29.06 27.01
CA VAL A 649 0.52 29.69 27.57
C VAL A 649 -0.48 28.70 28.13
N ALA A 650 -0.41 27.43 27.72
CA ALA A 650 -1.30 26.38 28.22
C ALA A 650 -0.61 25.02 28.14
N ILE A 651 -0.68 24.25 29.23
CA ILE A 651 -0.23 22.85 29.29
C ILE A 651 -1.40 22.03 29.81
N SER A 652 -1.74 20.95 29.11
CA SER A 652 -2.86 20.08 29.49
C SER A 652 -2.51 18.64 29.22
N THR A 653 -2.69 17.78 30.22
CA THR A 653 -2.38 16.35 30.16
C THR A 653 -3.56 15.55 30.67
N LEU A 654 -3.76 14.34 30.17
CA LEU A 654 -4.69 13.38 30.78
C LEU A 654 -4.19 13.03 32.19
N SER A 655 -4.75 13.67 33.21
CA SER A 655 -4.44 13.36 34.62
C SER A 655 -4.97 11.97 34.98
N ARG A 656 -4.16 11.17 35.71
CA ARG A 656 -4.60 9.95 36.42
C ARG A 656 -5.19 10.24 37.81
N SER A 657 -5.27 11.50 38.26
CA SER A 657 -5.79 11.85 39.59
C SER A 657 -7.05 12.71 39.52
N ASN A 658 -8.12 12.19 40.15
CA ASN A 658 -9.37 12.86 40.45
C ASN A 658 -9.15 13.97 41.50
N SER A 659 -8.62 15.13 41.12
CA SER A 659 -8.70 16.31 42.00
C SER A 659 -10.12 16.87 41.94
N LYS A 660 -10.92 16.64 42.98
CA LYS A 660 -12.24 17.26 43.17
C LYS A 660 -12.08 18.79 43.07
N GLN A 661 -12.54 19.38 41.97
CA GLN A 661 -12.63 20.84 41.84
C GLN A 661 -13.58 21.37 42.92
N SER A 662 -13.10 22.31 43.74
CA SER A 662 -13.93 22.99 44.73
C SER A 662 -14.89 23.95 44.03
N ASN A 663 -16.20 23.67 44.06
CA ASN A 663 -17.23 24.51 43.45
C ASN A 663 -17.56 25.79 44.24
N ARG A 664 -16.90 26.05 45.38
CA ARG A 664 -17.15 27.24 46.21
C ARG A 664 -15.90 28.10 46.28
N TYR A 665 -15.93 29.28 45.65
CA TYR A 665 -14.88 30.29 45.72
C TYR A 665 -15.34 31.44 46.63
N PRO A 666 -14.45 32.08 47.40
CA PRO A 666 -14.85 33.21 48.25
C PRO A 666 -15.21 34.39 47.34
N ALA A 667 -16.25 35.16 47.71
CA ALA A 667 -16.77 36.21 46.85
C ALA A 667 -15.76 37.34 46.57
N LYS A 668 -14.77 37.55 47.46
CA LYS A 668 -13.57 38.40 47.33
C LYS A 668 -12.69 38.23 48.59
N PRO A 669 -11.61 37.45 48.59
CA PRO A 669 -10.70 37.43 49.73
C PRO A 669 -9.93 38.77 49.80
N LYS A 670 -9.84 39.38 50.99
CA LYS A 670 -9.07 40.61 51.20
C LYS A 670 -7.64 40.22 51.59
N PHE A 671 -6.68 40.49 50.72
CA PHE A 671 -5.25 40.32 50.98
C PHE A 671 -4.49 41.45 50.27
N SER A 672 -3.36 41.86 50.84
CA SER A 672 -2.43 42.82 50.27
C SER A 672 -1.56 42.18 49.19
N GLU A 673 -1.00 43.00 48.30
CA GLU A 673 -0.03 42.53 47.30
C GLU A 673 1.20 41.87 47.96
N GLN A 674 1.58 42.33 49.15
CA GLN A 674 2.70 41.78 49.91
C GLN A 674 2.40 40.36 50.44
N GLU A 675 1.17 40.11 50.90
CA GLU A 675 0.71 38.76 51.30
C GLU A 675 0.65 37.82 50.09
N PHE A 676 0.24 38.31 48.92
CA PHE A 676 0.26 37.51 47.69
C PHE A 676 1.68 37.14 47.27
N LYS A 677 2.62 38.09 47.36
CA LYS A 677 4.05 37.82 47.12
C LYS A 677 4.61 36.80 48.11
N LYS A 678 4.26 36.88 49.39
CA LYS A 678 4.64 35.87 50.40
C LYS A 678 4.07 34.49 50.07
N TYR A 679 2.82 34.41 49.63
CA TYR A 679 2.21 33.16 49.16
C TYR A 679 2.97 32.55 47.97
N LEU A 680 3.31 33.34 46.96
CA LEU A 680 4.09 32.87 45.81
C LEU A 680 5.54 32.53 46.15
N ALA A 681 6.13 33.18 47.15
CA ALA A 681 7.45 32.85 47.67
C ALA A 681 7.43 31.54 48.46
N SER A 682 6.31 31.21 49.11
CA SER A 682 6.10 29.93 49.79
C SER A 682 6.06 28.76 48.79
N ASP A 683 6.30 27.56 49.29
CA ASP A 683 6.21 26.32 48.52
C ASP A 683 4.80 25.69 48.53
N GLN A 684 3.80 26.49 48.93
CA GLN A 684 2.41 26.05 49.08
C GLN A 684 1.70 25.88 47.74
N ASP A 685 2.00 26.67 46.70
CA ASP A 685 1.37 26.52 45.38
C ASP A 685 2.05 25.46 44.52
N TYR A 686 1.33 24.38 44.19
CA TYR A 686 1.89 23.28 43.44
C TYR A 686 2.27 23.62 41.99
N VAL A 687 1.62 24.60 41.34
CA VAL A 687 1.93 25.00 39.96
C VAL A 687 3.19 25.85 39.92
N VAL A 688 3.34 26.81 40.84
CA VAL A 688 4.57 27.60 40.99
C VAL A 688 5.75 26.68 41.31
N ARG A 689 5.58 25.76 42.25
CA ARG A 689 6.59 24.74 42.58
C ARG A 689 6.90 23.85 41.39
N PHE A 690 5.88 23.43 40.63
CA PHE A 690 6.08 22.69 39.39
C PHE A 690 6.99 23.44 38.44
N HIS A 691 6.76 24.72 38.15
CA HIS A 691 7.62 25.50 37.23
C HIS A 691 9.04 25.75 37.75
N ARG A 692 9.22 25.95 39.07
CA ARG A 692 10.54 26.18 39.72
C ARG A 692 11.46 24.96 39.72
N LYS A 693 10.92 23.74 39.64
CA LYS A 693 11.73 22.53 39.51
C LYS A 693 12.53 22.53 38.20
N ALA A 694 13.78 22.10 38.28
CA ALA A 694 14.66 21.85 37.14
C ALA A 694 14.01 20.97 36.06
N LYS A 695 14.24 21.30 34.79
CA LYS A 695 13.74 20.59 33.60
C LYS A 695 14.76 20.72 32.49
N GLY A 696 14.72 19.80 31.52
CA GLY A 696 15.52 19.94 30.31
C GLY A 696 17.01 19.66 30.53
N GLY A 697 17.39 19.08 31.67
CA GLY A 697 18.80 18.93 32.08
C GLY A 697 19.43 20.20 32.67
N PHE A 698 18.66 21.26 32.92
CA PHE A 698 19.15 22.46 33.61
C PHE A 698 19.21 22.27 35.12
N SER A 699 20.09 23.00 35.80
CA SER A 699 20.23 22.97 37.27
C SER A 699 19.15 23.75 38.02
N GLN A 700 18.42 24.64 37.34
CA GLN A 700 17.34 25.45 37.91
C GLN A 700 16.07 25.37 37.04
N GLY A 701 14.91 25.64 37.61
CA GLY A 701 13.65 25.82 36.85
C GLY A 701 13.33 27.28 36.57
N ALA A 702 12.07 27.56 36.25
CA ALA A 702 11.65 28.90 35.87
C ALA A 702 11.59 29.86 37.08
N LYS A 703 11.94 31.13 36.85
CA LYS A 703 11.86 32.23 37.84
C LYS A 703 10.69 33.15 37.50
N ILE A 704 9.97 33.63 38.52
CA ILE A 704 8.92 34.64 38.35
C ILE A 704 9.56 35.96 37.92
N ILE A 705 9.10 36.51 36.81
CA ILE A 705 9.54 37.79 36.25
C ILE A 705 8.51 38.89 36.53
N LYS A 706 7.21 38.55 36.44
CA LYS A 706 6.12 39.52 36.62
C LYS A 706 4.88 38.83 37.20
N ILE A 707 4.22 39.50 38.14
CA ILE A 707 2.90 39.14 38.65
C ILE A 707 1.88 40.03 37.93
N LEU A 708 0.81 39.43 37.40
CA LEU A 708 -0.21 40.12 36.62
C LEU A 708 -1.56 40.04 37.37
N PRO A 709 -1.88 41.03 38.24
CA PRO A 709 -3.16 41.09 38.92
C PRO A 709 -4.30 41.37 37.93
N HIS A 710 -5.47 40.78 38.17
CA HIS A 710 -6.67 40.94 37.33
C HIS A 710 -6.47 40.59 35.85
N SER A 711 -5.45 39.79 35.55
CA SER A 711 -5.07 39.39 34.20
C SER A 711 -6.10 38.48 33.54
N ARG A 712 -6.77 37.63 34.34
CA ARG A 712 -7.79 36.69 33.87
C ARG A 712 -8.92 36.53 34.89
N PRO A 713 -9.80 37.54 35.06
CA PRO A 713 -10.79 37.59 36.15
C PRO A 713 -11.75 36.40 36.25
N GLU A 714 -12.00 35.71 35.14
CA GLU A 714 -12.81 34.49 35.07
C GLU A 714 -12.16 33.29 35.81
N ASP A 715 -10.84 33.32 36.04
CA ASP A 715 -10.09 32.30 36.77
C ASP A 715 -10.22 32.51 38.29
N LYS A 716 -11.34 32.03 38.83
CA LYS A 716 -11.68 32.14 40.25
C LYS A 716 -10.72 31.36 41.16
N GLU A 717 -10.06 30.33 40.65
CA GLU A 717 -9.09 29.53 41.42
C GLU A 717 -7.80 30.32 41.67
N ALA A 718 -7.34 31.02 40.63
CA ALA A 718 -6.18 31.91 40.66
C ALA A 718 -6.49 33.32 41.21
N LEU A 719 -7.75 33.60 41.58
CA LEU A 719 -8.22 34.93 41.99
C LEU A 719 -7.98 36.01 40.91
N GLY A 720 -7.96 35.61 39.64
CA GLY A 720 -7.68 36.49 38.51
C GLY A 720 -6.21 36.82 38.25
N PHE A 721 -5.27 36.19 38.98
CA PHE A 721 -3.83 36.43 38.80
C PHE A 721 -3.20 35.50 37.77
N ASN A 722 -2.28 36.05 36.97
CA ASN A 722 -1.33 35.27 36.18
C ASN A 722 0.11 35.59 36.59
N LEU A 723 1.01 34.68 36.26
CA LEU A 723 2.44 34.80 36.51
C LEU A 723 3.18 34.65 35.19
N LEU A 724 4.03 35.62 34.88
CA LEU A 724 5.02 35.47 33.82
C LEU A 724 6.31 34.93 34.45
N MET A 725 6.75 33.75 34.00
CA MET A 725 7.99 33.14 34.44
C MET A 725 8.92 32.90 33.25
N LYS A 726 10.23 32.87 33.51
CA LYS A 726 11.27 32.60 32.50
C LYS A 726 12.06 31.35 32.88
N TYR A 727 12.18 30.41 31.95
CA TYR A 727 13.07 29.26 32.08
C TYR A 727 14.53 29.67 31.85
N PRO A 728 15.51 28.96 32.43
CA PRO A 728 16.92 29.20 32.13
C PRO A 728 17.17 28.99 30.64
N THR A 729 18.06 29.81 30.11
CA THR A 729 18.56 29.74 28.73
C THR A 729 20.02 29.32 28.80
N SER A 730 20.39 28.26 28.09
CA SER A 730 21.76 27.75 28.03
C SER A 730 22.10 27.35 26.60
N GLN A 731 23.39 27.36 26.27
CA GLN A 731 23.90 26.79 25.01
C GLN A 731 23.84 25.26 25.01
N GLN A 732 23.62 24.62 26.16
CA GLN A 732 23.47 23.18 26.26
C GLN A 732 22.10 22.73 25.71
N LYS A 733 22.12 21.73 24.81
CA LYS A 733 20.93 21.10 24.26
C LYS A 733 20.02 20.54 25.37
N PRO A 734 18.75 20.97 25.47
CA PRO A 734 17.80 20.41 26.44
C PRO A 734 17.56 18.91 26.23
N LYS A 735 17.23 18.19 27.30
CA LYS A 735 16.88 16.76 27.25
C LYS A 735 15.46 16.52 27.78
N VAL A 736 14.71 15.65 27.11
CA VAL A 736 13.45 15.13 27.65
C VAL A 736 13.77 13.96 28.58
N ASN A 737 13.43 14.08 29.86
CA ASN A 737 13.66 13.04 30.85
C ASN A 737 12.45 12.08 30.90
N PRO A 738 12.61 10.81 30.51
CA PRO A 738 11.49 9.89 30.38
C PRO A 738 10.80 9.55 31.71
N THR A 739 11.49 9.70 32.84
CA THR A 739 10.91 9.43 34.17
C THR A 739 10.11 10.61 34.75
N SER A 740 10.12 11.76 34.07
CA SER A 740 9.39 12.95 34.52
C SER A 740 7.89 12.87 34.21
N SER A 741 7.09 13.68 34.91
CA SER A 741 5.66 13.78 34.64
C SER A 741 5.38 14.25 33.20
N TYR A 742 4.21 13.91 32.66
CA TYR A 742 3.86 14.24 31.28
C TYR A 742 3.91 15.75 31.01
N GLY A 743 3.46 16.55 31.98
CA GLY A 743 3.55 18.02 31.90
C GLY A 743 5.00 18.52 31.87
N THR A 744 5.91 17.88 32.61
CA THR A 744 7.33 18.20 32.54
C THR A 744 7.91 17.84 31.18
N GLN A 745 7.64 16.64 30.66
CA GLN A 745 8.17 16.22 29.35
C GLN A 745 7.68 17.12 28.21
N LEU A 746 6.44 17.62 28.26
CA LEU A 746 5.92 18.61 27.29
C LEU A 746 6.69 19.95 27.34
N ILE A 747 7.05 20.43 28.52
CA ILE A 747 7.90 21.62 28.65
C ILE A 747 9.29 21.36 28.09
N GLU A 748 9.86 20.19 28.37
CA GLU A 748 11.18 19.80 27.86
C GLU A 748 11.18 19.71 26.33
N ALA A 749 10.10 19.20 25.74
CA ALA A 749 9.90 19.22 24.29
C ALA A 749 9.81 20.65 23.75
N ALA A 750 9.14 21.59 24.44
CA ALA A 750 9.08 22.99 24.04
C ALA A 750 10.44 23.70 24.17
N LEU A 751 11.22 23.41 25.22
CA LEU A 751 12.60 23.90 25.38
C LEU A 751 13.49 23.39 24.24
N LEU A 752 13.35 22.12 23.88
CA LEU A 752 14.11 21.51 22.80
C LEU A 752 13.70 22.06 21.42
N TYR A 753 12.40 22.29 21.21
CA TYR A 753 11.90 23.00 20.03
C TYR A 753 12.52 24.39 19.92
N ALA A 754 12.55 25.14 21.02
CA ALA A 754 13.16 26.46 21.06
C ALA A 754 14.65 26.42 20.72
N PHE A 755 15.37 25.43 21.25
CA PHE A 755 16.77 25.20 20.93
C PHE A 755 16.97 24.94 19.42
N TYR A 756 16.20 24.02 18.83
CA TYR A 756 16.31 23.70 17.40
C TYR A 756 15.90 24.86 16.47
N ARG A 757 15.07 25.78 16.96
CA ARG A 757 14.64 26.98 16.23
C ARG A 757 15.47 28.22 16.55
N HIS A 758 16.53 28.07 17.34
CA HIS A 758 17.41 29.16 17.77
C HIS A 758 16.67 30.32 18.48
N PHE A 759 15.60 30.01 19.21
CA PHE A 759 14.93 30.99 20.06
C PHE A 759 15.80 31.30 21.29
N LYS A 760 15.97 32.59 21.59
CA LYS A 760 16.82 33.09 22.68
C LYS A 760 16.23 32.84 24.06
N ASN A 761 14.91 32.96 24.19
CA ASN A 761 14.23 32.89 25.49
C ASN A 761 13.00 31.98 25.45
N VAL A 762 12.76 31.29 26.57
CA VAL A 762 11.55 30.51 26.81
C VAL A 762 10.85 31.03 28.05
N TYR A 763 9.66 31.59 27.84
CA TYR A 763 8.78 32.09 28.88
C TYR A 763 7.59 31.16 29.08
N VAL A 764 6.95 31.28 30.23
CA VAL A 764 5.65 30.66 30.49
C VAL A 764 4.72 31.67 31.16
N LEU A 765 3.52 31.81 30.61
CA LEU A 765 2.41 32.52 31.23
C LEU A 765 1.57 31.47 31.96
N THR A 766 1.68 31.45 33.29
CA THR A 766 1.03 30.46 34.15
C THR A 766 0.09 31.14 35.16
N ARG A 767 -0.48 30.35 36.06
CA ARG A 767 -1.37 30.81 37.13
C ARG A 767 -1.06 30.07 38.43
N PRO A 768 -1.28 30.68 39.60
CA PRO A 768 -1.40 29.92 40.83
C PRO A 768 -2.67 29.06 40.80
N ALA A 769 -2.60 27.87 41.38
CA ALA A 769 -3.73 26.95 41.45
C ALA A 769 -4.33 26.81 42.85
N GLN A 770 -3.68 27.35 43.89
CA GLN A 770 -4.18 27.23 45.27
C GLN A 770 -4.51 28.58 45.93
N ALA A 771 -4.42 29.68 45.19
CA ALA A 771 -4.58 31.03 45.73
C ALA A 771 -5.92 31.19 46.45
N SER A 772 -7.02 30.82 45.78
CA SER A 772 -8.36 30.90 46.38
C SER A 772 -8.54 30.02 47.61
N ASN A 773 -7.82 28.91 47.75
CA ASN A 773 -7.91 28.04 48.94
C ASN A 773 -7.00 28.53 50.07
N TYR A 774 -5.84 29.09 49.73
CA TYR A 774 -4.91 29.68 50.69
C TYR A 774 -5.54 30.88 51.40
N PHE A 775 -6.13 31.80 50.63
CA PHE A 775 -6.81 33.01 51.13
C PHE A 775 -8.26 32.79 51.59
N LYS A 776 -8.74 31.53 51.62
CA LYS A 776 -9.98 31.15 52.32
C LYS A 776 -9.72 30.78 53.78
N ARG A 777 -8.51 30.31 54.08
CA ARG A 777 -8.11 29.73 55.39
C ARG A 777 -7.34 30.72 56.26
N THR A 778 -6.91 31.83 55.66
CA THR A 778 -6.38 33.04 56.30
C THR A 778 -7.49 34.06 56.31
#